data_AF-A0A835XFT3-F1
#
_entry.id   AF-A0A835XFT3-F1
#
_cell.length_a   1.000
_cell.length_b   1.000
_cell.length_c   1.000
_cell.angle_alpha   90.00
_cell.angle_beta   90.00
_cell.angle_gamma   90.00
#
_symmetry.space_group_name_H-M   'P 1'
#
loop_
_entity.id
_entity.type
_entity.pdbx_description
1 polymer ?
#
loop_
_entity_poly.entity_id
_entity_poly.type
_entity_poly.pdbx_seq_one_letter_code
_entity_poly.pdbx_strand_id
1 'polypeptide(L)'
;MAHGHGSPGKGYGRAIAVFGALLFARLATALNNGVGRTPAMGWNSWNYFRCNINETIIREVADAIVSSGLKDAGFVYVNIDDCWMEKRDPATGKILPFKDKFPSGMKALGDYIHSKGLKFGVYSDTGNHTCEGYPGSWGHEKIDAATYAEWGVDYLKYDYCDMNGVTESTEVTYSRMRDALAATGRPILFSLCSWGSGQPWLWGHQVGNSWRTGIDVFSVWDPAQAKAALLPSFLQPILGAVRQTQGLWEHAGPGGFNDPDMLVVGLDGMYPYGIVQECPKHVRGCKPGMYISRERWGKVGGLTQTEQRTHFAFWCIMAAPLILGNDPRAMSKATLEILLAREVLAVNQDPLGKQGRPVWTGQGEDAGLEVWAKPLADGRVALLLVNLGEVTRDVSVLFSRELPTEHAQWSREVPNTDPVCVDKHKQCKEWAEGGECKKNEGFMMDMCPFSCPDGCPHALDPPGPKATALVRDLWLEEDVGVFTGRFTAAKVEPHEARFVTLKFLDFADKDKALAALDFGPRAMAASVRARADFLQLGSAPSDAGKGGAAKAKKEAAERFVRVKELETEVQRLHNELKTREREVAALRREADEVQCTKEHGPGGGAGAEPVDGAGTVVRRSALGGSSSGGAGGCSGVWLSYLESKMSLALNLALAGMLVLMVLQPKKRHHGKSSKDTQ
;
A
#
# COMPACT_ATOMS: atom_id res chain seq x y z
N MET A 1 1.00 -38.41 -84.19
CA MET A 1 2.32 -38.94 -84.61
C MET A 1 3.37 -37.96 -84.08
N ALA A 2 4.47 -38.36 -83.44
CA ALA A 2 4.92 -39.72 -83.10
C ALA A 2 5.63 -39.75 -81.72
N HIS A 3 6.00 -40.96 -81.26
CA HIS A 3 6.79 -41.41 -80.09
C HIS A 3 7.77 -40.37 -79.47
N GLY A 4 8.08 -40.32 -78.16
CA GLY A 4 8.27 -41.36 -77.12
C GLY A 4 9.63 -41.05 -76.43
N HIS A 5 10.03 -41.46 -75.20
CA HIS A 5 9.53 -42.38 -74.16
C HIS A 5 10.00 -41.88 -72.76
N GLY A 6 9.41 -42.38 -71.66
CA GLY A 6 9.89 -42.19 -70.26
C GLY A 6 9.36 -40.90 -69.58
N SER A 7 8.58 -40.86 -68.50
CA SER A 7 8.32 -41.76 -67.34
C SER A 7 9.39 -41.71 -66.23
N PRO A 8 9.04 -41.56 -64.93
CA PRO A 8 7.85 -40.89 -64.37
C PRO A 8 8.09 -39.95 -63.17
N GLY A 9 7.19 -38.97 -63.01
CA GLY A 9 6.68 -38.50 -61.70
C GLY A 9 7.64 -38.01 -60.60
N LYS A 10 7.86 -36.69 -60.52
CA LYS A 10 7.96 -35.96 -59.24
C LYS A 10 7.10 -34.69 -59.31
N GLY A 11 6.21 -34.50 -58.33
CA GLY A 11 5.30 -33.35 -58.28
C GLY A 11 6.01 -32.07 -57.83
N TYR A 12 5.74 -30.95 -58.50
CA TYR A 12 6.32 -29.64 -58.19
C TYR A 12 5.66 -28.98 -56.97
N GLY A 13 6.04 -29.42 -55.77
CA GLY A 13 5.79 -28.67 -54.54
C GLY A 13 6.70 -27.44 -54.46
N ARG A 14 6.16 -26.24 -54.73
CA ARG A 14 6.88 -24.98 -54.50
C ARG A 14 6.98 -24.70 -53.00
N ALA A 15 8.09 -25.12 -52.39
CA ALA A 15 8.42 -24.76 -51.02
C ALA A 15 8.75 -23.26 -50.91
N ILE A 16 7.82 -22.47 -50.36
CA ILE A 16 8.12 -21.11 -49.89
C ILE A 16 8.83 -21.26 -48.53
N ALA A 17 10.15 -21.05 -48.52
CA ALA A 17 10.95 -21.09 -47.30
C ALA A 17 10.68 -19.84 -46.44
N VAL A 18 9.60 -19.86 -45.67
CA VAL A 18 9.38 -18.88 -44.60
C VAL A 18 10.44 -19.11 -43.53
N PHE A 19 11.46 -18.26 -43.51
CA PHE A 19 12.41 -18.18 -42.39
C PHE A 19 11.68 -17.64 -41.16
N GLY A 20 11.04 -18.53 -40.42
CA GLY A 20 10.48 -18.26 -39.11
C GLY A 20 11.61 -17.93 -38.14
N ALA A 21 11.95 -16.64 -38.02
CA ALA A 21 12.86 -16.14 -37.01
C ALA A 21 12.22 -16.33 -35.63
N LEU A 22 12.44 -17.51 -35.03
CA LEU A 22 12.10 -17.82 -33.65
C LEU A 22 12.96 -16.95 -32.73
N LEU A 23 12.50 -15.72 -32.53
CA LEU A 23 12.84 -14.87 -31.39
C LEU A 23 12.33 -15.58 -30.12
N PHE A 24 13.08 -16.59 -29.68
CA PHE A 24 13.16 -16.92 -28.28
C PHE A 24 13.71 -15.70 -27.56
N ALA A 25 12.80 -14.80 -27.15
CA ALA A 25 13.05 -13.93 -26.02
C ALA A 25 13.53 -14.85 -24.88
N ARG A 26 14.77 -14.64 -24.42
CA ARG A 26 15.26 -15.32 -23.22
C ARG A 26 14.40 -14.80 -22.06
N LEU A 27 13.33 -15.53 -21.74
CA LEU A 27 12.61 -15.32 -20.50
C LEU A 27 13.61 -15.46 -19.37
N ALA A 28 13.81 -14.35 -18.66
CA ALA A 28 14.68 -14.21 -17.50
C ALA A 28 14.20 -15.15 -16.39
N THR A 29 14.64 -16.41 -16.41
CA THR A 29 14.28 -17.39 -15.39
C THR A 29 14.97 -17.02 -14.08
N ALA A 30 14.21 -16.43 -13.16
CA ALA A 30 14.69 -16.06 -11.84
C ALA A 30 15.23 -17.28 -11.05
N LEU A 31 16.17 -17.03 -10.14
CA LEU A 31 16.90 -18.04 -9.40
C LEU A 31 15.95 -18.96 -8.62
N ASN A 32 15.81 -20.19 -9.10
CA ASN A 32 14.88 -21.16 -8.55
C ASN A 32 15.50 -22.00 -7.41
N ASN A 33 16.15 -21.35 -6.44
CA ASN A 33 16.81 -21.98 -5.29
C ASN A 33 15.87 -22.35 -4.13
N GLY A 34 14.55 -22.30 -4.35
CA GLY A 34 13.51 -22.68 -3.37
C GLY A 34 13.15 -21.61 -2.34
N VAL A 35 13.80 -20.44 -2.37
CA VAL A 35 13.51 -19.28 -1.50
C VAL A 35 13.16 -18.04 -2.33
N GLY A 36 12.92 -16.89 -1.68
CA GLY A 36 12.70 -15.62 -2.38
C GLY A 36 11.44 -15.56 -3.27
N ARG A 37 10.36 -16.30 -2.96
CA ARG A 37 9.10 -16.25 -3.73
C ARG A 37 8.31 -14.96 -3.54
N THR A 38 8.35 -14.44 -2.33
CA THR A 38 7.90 -13.10 -1.94
C THR A 38 9.11 -12.33 -1.39
N PRO A 39 9.03 -10.99 -1.25
CA PRO A 39 10.14 -10.22 -0.70
C PRO A 39 10.53 -10.68 0.70
N ALA A 40 11.82 -10.66 1.04
CA ALA A 40 12.29 -11.14 2.34
C ALA A 40 11.82 -10.20 3.48
N MET A 41 11.22 -10.78 4.52
CA MET A 41 10.79 -10.04 5.72
C MET A 41 11.62 -10.49 6.94
N GLY A 42 12.20 -9.54 7.66
CA GLY A 42 13.04 -9.84 8.81
C GLY A 42 13.69 -8.62 9.44
N TRP A 43 14.84 -8.81 10.09
CA TRP A 43 15.60 -7.79 10.80
C TRP A 43 17.09 -7.92 10.51
N ASN A 44 17.82 -6.82 10.60
CA ASN A 44 19.26 -6.73 10.39
C ASN A 44 19.94 -5.87 11.48
N SER A 45 21.09 -6.34 11.99
CA SER A 45 21.79 -5.68 13.10
C SER A 45 22.49 -4.35 12.78
N TRP A 46 22.67 -4.00 11.51
CA TRP A 46 23.46 -2.84 11.07
C TRP A 46 22.91 -1.53 11.67
N ASN A 47 21.73 -1.07 11.26
CA ASN A 47 21.32 0.32 11.52
C ASN A 47 21.18 0.70 13.01
N TYR A 48 20.85 -0.22 13.92
CA TYR A 48 20.86 0.06 15.37
C TYR A 48 22.17 -0.33 16.08
N PHE A 49 22.86 -1.42 15.71
CA PHE A 49 24.01 -1.95 16.47
C PHE A 49 25.36 -1.84 15.74
N ARG A 50 25.42 -2.11 14.43
CA ARG A 50 26.65 -2.44 13.66
C ARG A 50 27.59 -3.33 14.49
N CYS A 51 28.87 -2.96 14.64
CA CYS A 51 29.85 -3.77 15.38
C CYS A 51 29.54 -4.05 16.87
N ASN A 52 28.62 -3.32 17.51
CA ASN A 52 28.21 -3.55 18.91
C ASN A 52 27.15 -4.67 19.03
N ILE A 53 27.47 -5.81 18.42
CA ILE A 53 26.70 -7.06 18.48
C ILE A 53 27.44 -8.09 19.33
N ASN A 54 26.67 -8.96 19.98
CA ASN A 54 27.13 -10.18 20.62
C ASN A 54 25.98 -11.19 20.69
N GLU A 55 26.30 -12.43 21.07
CA GLU A 55 25.35 -13.54 21.11
C GLU A 55 24.10 -13.23 21.96
N THR A 56 24.26 -12.59 23.11
CA THR A 56 23.16 -12.21 24.01
C THR A 56 22.20 -11.25 23.31
N ILE A 57 22.72 -10.19 22.67
CA ILE A 57 21.92 -9.21 21.92
C ILE A 57 21.11 -9.90 20.81
N ILE A 58 21.74 -10.80 20.03
CA ILE A 58 21.03 -11.49 18.93
C ILE A 58 19.97 -12.46 19.47
N ARG A 59 20.23 -13.15 20.60
CA ARG A 59 19.23 -13.99 21.28
C ARG A 59 18.04 -13.16 21.77
N GLU A 60 18.27 -12.05 22.46
CA GLU A 60 17.22 -11.13 22.93
C GLU A 60 16.41 -10.52 21.78
N VAL A 61 17.05 -10.15 20.67
CA VAL A 61 16.36 -9.65 19.48
C VAL A 61 15.49 -10.74 18.84
N ALA A 62 15.98 -11.98 18.72
CA ALA A 62 15.20 -13.10 18.23
C ALA A 62 13.97 -13.37 19.12
N ASP A 63 14.12 -13.29 20.45
CA ASP A 63 12.99 -13.38 21.39
C ASP A 63 12.01 -12.22 21.27
N ALA A 64 12.49 -11.00 21.05
CA ALA A 64 11.63 -9.82 20.85
C ALA A 64 10.85 -9.87 19.52
N ILE A 65 11.42 -10.40 18.44
CA ILE A 65 10.73 -10.61 17.16
C ILE A 65 9.57 -11.61 17.32
N VAL A 66 9.67 -12.60 18.20
CA VAL A 66 8.54 -13.48 18.54
C VAL A 66 7.54 -12.77 19.44
N SER A 67 7.98 -12.18 20.56
CA SER A 67 7.06 -11.66 21.59
C SER A 67 6.31 -10.39 21.20
N SER A 68 6.79 -9.64 20.20
CA SER A 68 6.11 -8.48 19.60
C SER A 68 5.08 -8.83 18.52
N GLY A 69 5.00 -10.10 18.09
CA GLY A 69 4.15 -10.53 16.97
C GLY A 69 4.74 -10.27 15.57
N LEU A 70 5.95 -9.69 15.47
CA LEU A 70 6.62 -9.46 14.18
C LEU A 70 6.83 -10.77 13.40
N LYS A 71 7.20 -11.87 14.09
CA LYS A 71 7.27 -13.20 13.47
C LYS A 71 5.95 -13.61 12.81
N ASP A 72 4.83 -13.42 13.51
CA ASP A 72 3.50 -13.86 13.04
C ASP A 72 2.96 -12.95 11.91
N ALA A 73 3.44 -11.70 11.84
CA ALA A 73 3.27 -10.81 10.70
C ALA A 73 4.20 -11.15 9.50
N GLY A 74 5.15 -12.09 9.66
CA GLY A 74 6.01 -12.60 8.59
C GLY A 74 7.50 -12.25 8.71
N PHE A 75 7.91 -11.41 9.67
CA PHE A 75 9.32 -11.04 9.86
C PHE A 75 10.11 -12.19 10.48
N VAL A 76 10.67 -13.06 9.62
CA VAL A 76 11.30 -14.33 10.04
C VAL A 76 12.82 -14.35 9.98
N TYR A 77 13.47 -13.53 9.15
CA TYR A 77 14.93 -13.50 9.06
C TYR A 77 15.57 -12.68 10.19
N VAL A 78 16.61 -13.22 10.82
CA VAL A 78 17.44 -12.55 11.83
C VAL A 78 18.86 -12.47 11.27
N ASN A 79 19.17 -11.36 10.60
CA ASN A 79 20.40 -11.17 9.85
C ASN A 79 21.46 -10.48 10.71
N ILE A 80 22.57 -11.17 10.98
CA ILE A 80 23.75 -10.59 11.61
C ILE A 80 24.60 -9.93 10.52
N ASP A 81 24.74 -8.61 10.59
CA ASP A 81 25.55 -7.81 9.66
C ASP A 81 27.04 -7.81 10.07
N ASP A 82 27.87 -6.91 9.50
CA ASP A 82 29.32 -6.90 9.67
C ASP A 82 29.82 -6.89 11.14
N CYS A 83 31.12 -7.17 11.31
CA CYS A 83 31.85 -7.28 12.58
C CYS A 83 31.48 -8.48 13.46
N TRP A 84 30.88 -9.53 12.89
CA TRP A 84 30.72 -10.84 13.56
C TRP A 84 31.96 -11.73 13.43
N MET A 85 32.65 -11.65 12.29
CA MET A 85 33.90 -12.35 11.97
C MET A 85 35.12 -11.67 12.61
N GLU A 86 36.10 -12.45 13.05
CA GLU A 86 37.37 -11.95 13.61
C GLU A 86 38.53 -12.13 12.60
N LYS A 87 38.70 -13.36 12.10
CA LYS A 87 39.89 -13.80 11.34
C LYS A 87 39.59 -15.06 10.53
N ARG A 88 40.53 -15.50 9.70
CA ARG A 88 40.52 -16.85 9.09
C ARG A 88 41.39 -17.82 9.90
N ASP A 89 41.00 -19.08 9.90
CA ASP A 89 41.82 -20.18 10.40
C ASP A 89 43.01 -20.42 9.46
N PRO A 90 44.26 -20.43 9.95
CA PRO A 90 45.46 -20.45 9.10
C PRO A 90 45.77 -21.83 8.49
N ALA A 91 45.09 -22.90 8.91
CA ALA A 91 45.31 -24.26 8.40
C ALA A 91 44.22 -24.71 7.42
N THR A 92 43.00 -24.19 7.55
CA THR A 92 41.81 -24.58 6.78
C THR A 92 41.20 -23.47 5.94
N GLY A 93 41.60 -22.20 6.16
CA GLY A 93 41.05 -21.03 5.48
C GLY A 93 39.64 -20.62 5.91
N LYS A 94 38.97 -21.40 6.79
CA LYS A 94 37.62 -21.10 7.28
C LYS A 94 37.55 -19.74 7.98
N ILE A 95 36.52 -18.96 7.70
CA ILE A 95 36.19 -17.75 8.46
C ILE A 95 35.76 -18.09 9.89
N LEU A 96 36.28 -17.37 10.89
CA LEU A 96 36.03 -17.60 12.32
C LEU A 96 35.31 -16.40 12.95
N PRO A 97 34.27 -16.62 13.78
CA PRO A 97 33.62 -15.56 14.54
C PRO A 97 34.50 -15.05 15.69
N PHE A 98 34.22 -13.83 16.14
CA PHE A 98 34.71 -13.31 17.42
C PHE A 98 34.29 -14.22 18.59
N LYS A 99 35.25 -14.92 19.21
CA LYS A 99 34.98 -15.91 20.27
C LYS A 99 34.49 -15.27 21.59
N ASP A 100 34.81 -14.01 21.83
CA ASP A 100 34.33 -13.20 22.95
C ASP A 100 32.89 -12.70 22.72
N LYS A 101 32.56 -12.27 21.49
CA LYS A 101 31.20 -11.87 21.09
C LYS A 101 30.25 -13.06 20.96
N PHE A 102 30.74 -14.20 20.46
CA PHE A 102 29.95 -15.40 20.13
C PHE A 102 30.53 -16.66 20.79
N PRO A 103 30.49 -16.76 22.14
CA PRO A 103 31.19 -17.80 22.90
C PRO A 103 30.66 -19.23 22.66
N SER A 104 29.41 -19.42 22.22
CA SER A 104 28.91 -20.74 21.80
C SER A 104 29.15 -21.06 20.31
N GLY A 105 29.59 -20.07 19.52
CA GLY A 105 29.81 -20.17 18.08
C GLY A 105 28.53 -20.04 17.25
N MET A 106 28.70 -19.63 15.99
CA MET A 106 27.58 -19.24 15.11
C MET A 106 26.52 -20.35 14.92
N LYS A 107 26.92 -21.63 14.91
CA LYS A 107 25.95 -22.74 14.83
C LYS A 107 25.00 -22.78 16.03
N ALA A 108 25.50 -22.64 17.26
CA ALA A 108 24.67 -22.70 18.46
C ALA A 108 23.78 -21.44 18.66
N LEU A 109 24.09 -20.37 17.93
CA LEU A 109 23.20 -19.22 17.74
C LEU A 109 22.16 -19.48 16.64
N GLY A 110 22.55 -20.06 15.50
CA GLY A 110 21.65 -20.49 14.44
C GLY A 110 20.60 -21.50 14.90
N ASP A 111 21.04 -22.56 15.60
CA ASP A 111 20.17 -23.57 16.22
C ASP A 111 19.14 -22.93 17.19
N TYR A 112 19.52 -21.84 17.87
CA TYR A 112 18.60 -21.08 18.73
C TYR A 112 17.58 -20.27 17.93
N ILE A 113 18.01 -19.55 16.90
CA ILE A 113 17.13 -18.79 16.01
C ILE A 113 16.11 -19.75 15.36
N HIS A 114 16.56 -20.92 14.90
CA HIS A 114 15.67 -21.98 14.40
C HIS A 114 14.71 -22.51 15.47
N SER A 115 15.13 -22.65 16.73
CA SER A 115 14.25 -23.07 17.84
C SER A 115 13.08 -22.11 18.10
N LYS A 116 13.22 -20.84 17.71
CA LYS A 116 12.14 -19.83 17.76
C LYS A 116 11.20 -19.89 16.54
N GLY A 117 11.52 -20.72 15.54
CA GLY A 117 10.85 -20.71 14.24
C GLY A 117 11.20 -19.49 13.40
N LEU A 118 12.41 -18.94 13.59
CA LEU A 118 13.00 -17.87 12.79
C LEU A 118 14.10 -18.45 11.88
N LYS A 119 14.66 -17.60 11.01
CA LYS A 119 15.69 -17.93 10.03
C LYS A 119 16.99 -17.19 10.34
N PHE A 120 18.11 -17.88 10.28
CA PHE A 120 19.42 -17.33 10.67
C PHE A 120 20.14 -16.73 9.47
N GLY A 121 20.45 -15.44 9.50
CA GLY A 121 21.23 -14.78 8.45
C GLY A 121 22.59 -14.30 8.91
N VAL A 122 23.55 -14.28 7.98
CA VAL A 122 24.88 -13.69 8.19
C VAL A 122 25.26 -12.77 7.03
N TYR A 123 26.38 -12.08 7.21
CA TYR A 123 26.99 -11.16 6.27
C TYR A 123 28.38 -11.65 5.83
N SER A 124 28.77 -11.34 4.60
CA SER A 124 30.16 -11.31 4.15
C SER A 124 30.32 -10.33 2.99
N ASP A 125 31.52 -10.24 2.43
CA ASP A 125 31.88 -9.37 1.31
C ASP A 125 32.47 -10.19 0.17
N THR A 126 32.27 -9.76 -1.08
CA THR A 126 32.91 -10.40 -2.24
C THR A 126 34.37 -10.00 -2.46
N GLY A 127 34.87 -8.96 -1.78
CA GLY A 127 36.26 -8.52 -1.78
C GLY A 127 37.16 -9.24 -0.77
N ASN A 128 38.38 -8.72 -0.60
CA ASN A 128 39.37 -9.29 0.32
C ASN A 128 39.04 -9.00 1.79
N HIS A 129 38.42 -7.85 2.05
CA HIS A 129 37.93 -7.42 3.36
C HIS A 129 36.50 -6.88 3.26
N THR A 130 35.76 -6.96 4.37
CA THR A 130 34.46 -6.31 4.55
C THR A 130 34.59 -4.80 4.67
N CYS A 131 33.46 -4.09 4.66
CA CYS A 131 33.43 -2.64 4.76
C CYS A 131 33.99 -2.09 6.10
N GLU A 132 33.92 -2.83 7.21
CA GLU A 132 34.62 -2.50 8.48
C GLU A 132 36.02 -3.15 8.60
N GLY A 133 36.52 -3.82 7.54
CA GLY A 133 37.90 -4.30 7.44
C GLY A 133 38.16 -5.72 7.97
N TYR A 134 37.13 -6.52 8.21
CA TYR A 134 37.26 -7.93 8.59
C TYR A 134 37.45 -8.83 7.35
N PRO A 135 37.79 -10.13 7.46
CA PRO A 135 38.05 -10.95 6.27
C PRO A 135 36.81 -11.12 5.37
N GLY A 136 36.93 -10.68 4.12
CA GLY A 136 35.96 -10.93 3.05
C GLY A 136 36.16 -12.32 2.42
N SER A 137 35.23 -12.73 1.55
CA SER A 137 35.16 -14.10 0.98
C SER A 137 35.88 -14.28 -0.37
N TRP A 138 36.58 -13.28 -0.90
CA TRP A 138 37.29 -13.40 -2.18
C TRP A 138 38.23 -14.63 -2.20
N GLY A 139 38.05 -15.50 -3.19
CA GLY A 139 38.80 -16.77 -3.35
C GLY A 139 38.53 -17.86 -2.30
N HIS A 140 37.65 -17.60 -1.33
CA HIS A 140 37.27 -18.51 -0.24
C HIS A 140 35.81 -18.96 -0.32
N GLU A 141 35.10 -18.61 -1.41
CA GLU A 141 33.65 -18.65 -1.53
C GLU A 141 33.09 -20.05 -1.20
N LYS A 142 33.76 -21.11 -1.68
CA LYS A 142 33.39 -22.51 -1.44
C LYS A 142 33.58 -22.96 0.01
N ILE A 143 34.61 -22.44 0.69
CA ILE A 143 34.91 -22.77 2.10
C ILE A 143 33.92 -22.05 3.01
N ASP A 144 33.66 -20.79 2.71
CA ASP A 144 32.73 -19.95 3.48
C ASP A 144 31.28 -20.41 3.30
N ALA A 145 30.81 -20.65 2.07
CA ALA A 145 29.47 -21.19 1.82
C ALA A 145 29.23 -22.54 2.54
N ALA A 146 30.20 -23.46 2.49
CA ALA A 146 30.12 -24.71 3.23
C ALA A 146 30.08 -24.50 4.76
N THR A 147 30.82 -23.52 5.27
CA THR A 147 30.84 -23.14 6.69
C THR A 147 29.51 -22.50 7.12
N TYR A 148 28.90 -21.66 6.27
CA TYR A 148 27.57 -21.09 6.52
C TYR A 148 26.48 -22.20 6.53
N ALA A 149 26.56 -23.17 5.62
CA ALA A 149 25.64 -24.31 5.61
C ALA A 149 25.81 -25.23 6.83
N GLU A 150 27.05 -25.46 7.29
CA GLU A 150 27.39 -26.19 8.52
C GLU A 150 26.80 -25.51 9.78
N TRP A 151 26.75 -24.17 9.79
CA TRP A 151 26.12 -23.38 10.85
C TRP A 151 24.60 -23.23 10.72
N GLY A 152 24.00 -23.72 9.62
CA GLY A 152 22.56 -23.64 9.39
C GLY A 152 22.06 -22.28 8.89
N VAL A 153 22.91 -21.46 8.27
CA VAL A 153 22.51 -20.18 7.68
C VAL A 153 21.38 -20.36 6.65
N ASP A 154 20.43 -19.44 6.63
CA ASP A 154 19.28 -19.36 5.71
C ASP A 154 19.31 -18.11 4.81
N TYR A 155 20.15 -17.12 5.13
CA TYR A 155 20.27 -15.83 4.43
C TYR A 155 21.74 -15.37 4.41
N LEU A 156 22.26 -14.94 3.26
CA LEU A 156 23.56 -14.28 3.13
C LEU A 156 23.38 -12.90 2.49
N LYS A 157 23.68 -11.83 3.24
CA LYS A 157 24.01 -10.51 2.65
C LYS A 157 25.46 -10.58 2.17
N TYR A 158 25.71 -10.17 0.94
CA TYR A 158 27.04 -10.25 0.32
C TYR A 158 27.41 -8.90 -0.30
N ASP A 159 28.40 -8.24 0.30
CA ASP A 159 28.77 -6.84 0.02
C ASP A 159 29.87 -6.70 -1.05
N TYR A 160 30.32 -5.46 -1.29
CA TYR A 160 31.23 -5.12 -2.40
C TYR A 160 32.40 -4.19 -2.03
N CYS A 161 32.87 -4.22 -0.79
CA CYS A 161 34.06 -3.47 -0.35
C CYS A 161 35.38 -4.18 -0.72
N ASP A 162 36.51 -3.50 -0.49
CA ASP A 162 37.90 -3.93 -0.77
C ASP A 162 38.15 -4.82 -2.00
N MET A 163 37.60 -4.39 -3.15
CA MET A 163 37.80 -5.01 -4.47
C MET A 163 39.20 -4.77 -5.07
N ASN A 164 40.19 -4.45 -4.24
CA ASN A 164 41.56 -4.17 -4.68
C ASN A 164 42.18 -5.42 -5.34
N GLY A 165 42.65 -5.25 -6.58
CA GLY A 165 43.21 -6.32 -7.40
C GLY A 165 42.19 -7.24 -8.08
N VAL A 166 40.88 -7.06 -7.84
CA VAL A 166 39.83 -7.84 -8.51
C VAL A 166 39.53 -7.24 -9.88
N THR A 167 39.69 -8.05 -10.93
CA THR A 167 39.46 -7.65 -12.33
C THR A 167 38.22 -8.31 -12.97
N GLU A 168 37.55 -9.19 -12.23
CA GLU A 168 36.29 -9.81 -12.64
C GLU A 168 35.12 -8.82 -12.52
N SER A 169 34.11 -8.96 -13.37
CA SER A 169 32.91 -8.10 -13.30
C SER A 169 32.05 -8.45 -12.08
N THR A 170 31.28 -7.48 -11.60
CA THR A 170 30.35 -7.63 -10.47
C THR A 170 29.48 -8.88 -10.59
N GLU A 171 28.88 -9.13 -11.76
CA GLU A 171 28.07 -10.33 -12.04
C GLU A 171 28.85 -11.64 -11.79
N VAL A 172 30.13 -11.69 -12.18
CA VAL A 172 30.99 -12.87 -12.02
C VAL A 172 31.37 -13.08 -10.55
N THR A 173 31.71 -12.02 -9.81
CA THR A 173 32.09 -12.16 -8.38
C THR A 173 30.91 -12.66 -7.54
N TYR A 174 29.70 -12.15 -7.78
CA TYR A 174 28.48 -12.67 -7.16
C TYR A 174 28.11 -14.10 -7.64
N SER A 175 28.29 -14.41 -8.93
CA SER A 175 28.03 -15.76 -9.46
C SER A 175 28.89 -16.84 -8.80
N ARG A 176 30.13 -16.53 -8.42
CA ARG A 176 31.02 -17.46 -7.71
C ARG A 176 30.46 -17.86 -6.34
N MET A 177 29.90 -16.92 -5.60
CA MET A 177 29.25 -17.19 -4.32
C MET A 177 27.88 -17.87 -4.51
N ARG A 178 27.08 -17.52 -5.54
CA ARG A 178 25.87 -18.30 -5.92
C ARG A 178 26.21 -19.77 -6.10
N ASP A 179 27.22 -20.07 -6.90
CA ASP A 179 27.58 -21.46 -7.25
C ASP A 179 28.16 -22.20 -6.03
N ALA A 180 28.89 -21.50 -5.16
CA ALA A 180 29.34 -22.02 -3.88
C ALA A 180 28.16 -22.36 -2.93
N LEU A 181 27.18 -21.46 -2.78
CA LEU A 181 25.98 -21.68 -1.97
C LEU A 181 25.14 -22.84 -2.52
N ALA A 182 24.90 -22.88 -3.84
CA ALA A 182 24.15 -23.94 -4.49
C ALA A 182 24.81 -25.32 -4.30
N ALA A 183 26.14 -25.39 -4.34
CA ALA A 183 26.90 -26.62 -4.09
C ALA A 183 26.77 -27.17 -2.65
N THR A 184 26.28 -26.38 -1.69
CA THR A 184 25.99 -26.87 -0.33
C THR A 184 24.73 -27.73 -0.25
N GLY A 185 23.82 -27.61 -1.21
CA GLY A 185 22.49 -28.21 -1.18
C GLY A 185 21.51 -27.57 -0.17
N ARG A 186 21.92 -26.57 0.62
CA ARG A 186 21.04 -25.84 1.54
C ARG A 186 20.38 -24.65 0.81
N PRO A 187 19.05 -24.49 0.87
CA PRO A 187 18.39 -23.27 0.39
C PRO A 187 18.79 -22.05 1.24
N ILE A 188 19.63 -21.18 0.69
CA ILE A 188 20.09 -19.93 1.31
C ILE A 188 19.63 -18.77 0.44
N LEU A 189 18.95 -17.79 1.03
CA LEU A 189 18.54 -16.57 0.35
C LEU A 189 19.76 -15.68 0.15
N PHE A 190 20.10 -15.40 -1.11
CA PHE A 190 21.29 -14.64 -1.46
C PHE A 190 20.95 -13.20 -1.82
N SER A 191 21.47 -12.26 -1.04
CA SER A 191 21.13 -10.83 -1.07
C SER A 191 22.36 -10.02 -1.48
N LEU A 192 22.37 -9.54 -2.72
CA LEU A 192 23.50 -8.86 -3.34
C LEU A 192 23.56 -7.40 -2.90
N CYS A 193 24.71 -6.94 -2.41
CA CYS A 193 24.92 -5.58 -1.92
C CYS A 193 26.07 -4.89 -2.68
N SER A 194 25.83 -4.54 -3.95
CA SER A 194 26.77 -3.76 -4.78
C SER A 194 26.44 -2.27 -4.85
N TRP A 195 25.46 -1.81 -4.05
CA TRP A 195 24.92 -0.45 -4.06
C TRP A 195 24.43 0.05 -5.44
N GLY A 196 23.97 -0.86 -6.29
CA GLY A 196 23.61 -0.60 -7.69
C GLY A 196 24.78 -0.65 -8.68
N SER A 197 26.03 -0.76 -8.20
CA SER A 197 27.21 -0.97 -9.05
C SER A 197 27.09 -2.26 -9.86
N GLY A 198 27.51 -2.22 -11.12
CA GLY A 198 27.31 -3.30 -12.08
C GLY A 198 25.86 -3.46 -12.59
N GLN A 199 24.91 -2.59 -12.19
CA GLN A 199 23.49 -2.63 -12.57
C GLN A 199 22.82 -4.00 -12.29
N PRO A 200 22.75 -4.44 -11.02
CA PRO A 200 22.37 -5.80 -10.67
C PRO A 200 20.92 -6.17 -11.02
N TRP A 201 20.04 -5.20 -11.31
CA TRP A 201 18.70 -5.48 -11.83
C TRP A 201 18.70 -6.16 -13.22
N LEU A 202 19.77 -6.01 -14.02
CA LEU A 202 19.86 -6.61 -15.35
C LEU A 202 20.15 -8.14 -15.32
N TRP A 203 20.94 -8.60 -14.35
CA TRP A 203 21.47 -9.98 -14.28
C TRP A 203 21.21 -10.68 -12.94
N GLY A 204 20.94 -9.93 -11.87
CA GLY A 204 20.80 -10.40 -10.49
C GLY A 204 19.70 -11.46 -10.32
N HIS A 205 18.68 -11.44 -11.17
CA HIS A 205 17.65 -12.50 -11.22
C HIS A 205 18.23 -13.90 -11.48
N GLN A 206 19.40 -14.03 -12.15
CA GLN A 206 20.10 -15.31 -12.36
C GLN A 206 21.13 -15.61 -11.27
N VAL A 207 21.34 -14.68 -10.35
CA VAL A 207 22.46 -14.70 -9.40
C VAL A 207 22.00 -14.82 -7.95
N GLY A 208 20.98 -14.07 -7.53
CA GLY A 208 20.41 -14.14 -6.17
C GLY A 208 18.93 -13.78 -6.10
N ASN A 209 18.44 -13.56 -4.88
CA ASN A 209 17.02 -13.36 -4.58
C ASN A 209 16.65 -11.91 -4.23
N SER A 210 17.63 -11.07 -3.92
CA SER A 210 17.48 -9.62 -3.84
C SER A 210 18.79 -8.92 -4.23
N TRP A 211 18.71 -7.68 -4.69
CA TRP A 211 19.89 -6.87 -5.02
C TRP A 211 19.70 -5.39 -4.69
N ARG A 212 20.68 -4.82 -3.99
CA ARG A 212 20.71 -3.40 -3.63
C ARG A 212 20.73 -2.53 -4.89
N THR A 213 19.72 -1.69 -5.05
CA THR A 213 19.57 -0.78 -6.19
C THR A 213 20.45 0.47 -6.07
N GLY A 214 20.88 0.80 -4.85
CA GLY A 214 21.57 2.04 -4.51
C GLY A 214 22.34 2.01 -3.19
N ILE A 215 22.95 3.15 -2.85
CA ILE A 215 23.73 3.39 -1.62
C ILE A 215 22.86 3.30 -0.35
N ASP A 216 23.50 3.23 0.82
CA ASP A 216 22.83 2.93 2.10
C ASP A 216 21.79 3.99 2.49
N VAL A 217 20.63 3.55 2.96
CA VAL A 217 19.54 4.43 3.40
C VAL A 217 19.78 4.93 4.83
N PHE A 218 19.51 6.21 5.02
CA PHE A 218 19.56 6.86 6.32
C PHE A 218 18.20 7.44 6.72
N SER A 219 17.97 7.64 8.02
CA SER A 219 16.73 8.20 8.56
C SER A 219 16.60 9.71 8.31
N VAL A 220 16.55 10.13 7.05
CA VAL A 220 16.19 11.49 6.59
C VAL A 220 15.34 11.37 5.34
N TRP A 221 14.31 12.20 5.22
CA TRP A 221 13.25 12.00 4.24
C TRP A 221 13.68 12.28 2.80
N ASP A 222 14.30 13.44 2.58
CA ASP A 222 14.53 14.00 1.25
C ASP A 222 15.95 14.60 1.10
N PRO A 223 16.36 15.02 -0.11
CA PRO A 223 17.65 15.66 -0.34
C PRO A 223 17.87 16.97 0.44
N ALA A 224 16.81 17.72 0.79
CA ALA A 224 16.94 18.94 1.58
C ALA A 224 17.30 18.62 3.05
N GLN A 225 16.59 17.67 3.68
CA GLN A 225 16.92 17.15 5.01
C GLN A 225 18.32 16.52 5.03
N ALA A 226 18.68 15.69 4.04
CA ALA A 226 20.02 15.09 3.95
C ALA A 226 21.13 16.14 3.86
N LYS A 227 20.93 17.20 3.07
CA LYS A 227 21.86 18.34 2.96
C LYS A 227 21.93 19.15 4.26
N ALA A 228 20.81 19.37 4.93
CA ALA A 228 20.77 20.07 6.22
C ALA A 228 21.46 19.26 7.34
N ALA A 229 21.34 17.93 7.30
CA ALA A 229 22.00 16.98 8.19
C ALA A 229 23.52 16.85 7.97
N LEU A 230 24.08 17.44 6.89
CA LEU A 230 25.44 17.18 6.40
C LEU A 230 25.72 15.68 6.22
N LEU A 231 24.74 14.98 5.64
CA LEU A 231 24.83 13.54 5.40
C LEU A 231 25.94 13.22 4.38
N PRO A 232 26.83 12.23 4.65
CA PRO A 232 27.82 11.77 3.68
C PRO A 232 27.24 11.31 2.35
N SER A 233 28.01 11.51 1.28
CA SER A 233 27.74 11.05 -0.08
C SER A 233 27.53 9.53 -0.27
N PHE A 234 27.91 8.71 0.71
CA PHE A 234 27.69 7.25 0.70
C PHE A 234 26.36 6.83 1.36
N LEU A 235 25.59 7.80 1.88
CA LEU A 235 24.26 7.60 2.45
C LEU A 235 23.22 8.39 1.66
N GLN A 236 22.00 7.89 1.56
CA GLN A 236 20.90 8.58 0.88
C GLN A 236 19.63 8.75 1.73
N PRO A 237 18.82 9.80 1.46
CA PRO A 237 17.49 9.93 2.02
C PRO A 237 16.51 8.89 1.47
N ILE A 238 15.39 8.68 2.18
CA ILE A 238 14.31 7.77 1.81
C ILE A 238 13.84 7.99 0.37
N LEU A 239 13.49 9.24 0.02
CA LEU A 239 13.03 9.57 -1.33
C LEU A 239 14.12 9.36 -2.39
N GLY A 240 15.41 9.39 -2.02
CA GLY A 240 16.52 9.03 -2.92
C GLY A 240 16.41 7.57 -3.37
N ALA A 241 16.29 6.65 -2.42
CA ALA A 241 16.20 5.22 -2.70
C ALA A 241 14.90 4.86 -3.46
N VAL A 242 13.80 5.56 -3.16
CA VAL A 242 12.55 5.48 -3.94
C VAL A 242 12.78 5.92 -5.39
N ARG A 243 13.41 7.07 -5.66
CA ARG A 243 13.70 7.50 -7.05
C ARG A 243 14.66 6.59 -7.79
N GLN A 244 15.63 6.02 -7.10
CA GLN A 244 16.56 5.05 -7.68
C GLN A 244 15.86 3.74 -8.05
N THR A 245 14.85 3.33 -7.28
CA THR A 245 14.18 2.02 -7.44
C THR A 245 12.92 2.08 -8.30
N GLN A 246 12.22 3.22 -8.37
CA GLN A 246 10.91 3.35 -9.05
C GLN A 246 10.91 2.92 -10.53
N GLY A 247 12.03 3.09 -11.23
CA GLY A 247 12.18 2.74 -12.65
C GLY A 247 12.47 1.26 -12.92
N LEU A 248 12.85 0.49 -11.90
CA LEU A 248 13.38 -0.87 -12.06
C LEU A 248 12.31 -1.97 -11.98
N TRP A 249 11.04 -1.59 -12.07
CA TRP A 249 9.88 -2.46 -11.79
C TRP A 249 9.75 -3.68 -12.73
N GLU A 250 10.30 -3.62 -13.95
CA GLU A 250 10.35 -4.75 -14.89
C GLU A 250 11.32 -5.87 -14.46
N HIS A 251 12.22 -5.60 -13.51
CA HIS A 251 13.26 -6.52 -13.07
C HIS A 251 12.91 -7.30 -11.79
N ALA A 252 11.86 -6.91 -11.06
CA ALA A 252 11.46 -7.54 -9.80
C ALA A 252 10.30 -8.53 -9.98
N GLY A 253 10.41 -9.70 -9.36
CA GLY A 253 9.36 -10.73 -9.37
C GLY A 253 9.71 -11.97 -8.52
N PRO A 254 8.83 -12.98 -8.47
CA PRO A 254 9.03 -14.17 -7.64
C PRO A 254 10.34 -14.92 -7.97
N GLY A 255 11.32 -14.79 -7.08
CA GLY A 255 12.67 -15.34 -7.21
C GLY A 255 13.78 -14.28 -7.14
N GLY A 256 13.48 -12.99 -7.34
CA GLY A 256 14.45 -11.90 -7.37
C GLY A 256 13.81 -10.50 -7.25
N PHE A 257 14.16 -9.74 -6.21
CA PHE A 257 13.57 -8.42 -5.92
C PHE A 257 14.59 -7.27 -5.87
N ASN A 258 14.17 -6.08 -6.32
CA ASN A 258 14.92 -4.85 -6.09
C ASN A 258 14.95 -4.51 -4.59
N ASP A 259 16.14 -4.23 -4.05
CA ASP A 259 16.35 -3.87 -2.64
C ASP A 259 16.73 -2.38 -2.52
N PRO A 260 15.79 -1.51 -2.11
CA PRO A 260 16.07 -0.10 -1.79
C PRO A 260 16.74 0.12 -0.42
N ASP A 261 17.26 -0.93 0.22
CA ASP A 261 17.87 -0.98 1.57
C ASP A 261 16.86 -1.05 2.75
N MET A 262 17.38 -1.19 3.97
CA MET A 262 16.61 -1.49 5.19
C MET A 262 15.56 -0.44 5.58
N LEU A 263 14.52 -0.93 6.27
CA LEU A 263 13.50 -0.12 6.92
C LEU A 263 14.06 0.60 8.16
N VAL A 264 14.04 1.94 8.12
CA VAL A 264 14.38 2.84 9.25
C VAL A 264 13.18 3.20 10.14
N VAL A 265 12.06 2.49 10.04
CA VAL A 265 10.86 2.70 10.88
C VAL A 265 11.19 2.48 12.36
N GLY A 266 10.76 3.38 13.24
CA GLY A 266 11.09 3.35 14.67
C GLY A 266 12.53 3.78 15.02
N LEU A 267 13.28 4.35 14.07
CA LEU A 267 14.55 5.03 14.36
C LEU A 267 14.31 6.54 14.50
N ASP A 268 14.24 7.02 15.74
CA ASP A 268 14.10 8.44 16.09
C ASP A 268 15.38 9.27 15.82
N GLY A 269 16.02 9.02 14.69
CA GLY A 269 17.38 9.44 14.32
C GLY A 269 18.38 8.31 14.44
N MET A 270 19.36 8.31 13.55
CA MET A 270 20.44 7.32 13.46
C MET A 270 21.78 7.99 13.80
N TYR A 271 22.84 7.20 13.93
CA TYR A 271 24.21 7.72 13.98
C TYR A 271 24.84 7.53 12.59
N PRO A 272 25.23 8.60 11.87
CA PRO A 272 26.13 8.51 10.74
C PRO A 272 27.54 8.24 11.26
N TYR A 273 28.14 7.14 10.84
CA TYR A 273 29.52 6.78 11.16
C TYR A 273 30.04 5.75 10.15
N GLY A 274 31.35 5.53 10.14
CA GLY A 274 32.06 4.85 9.05
C GLY A 274 33.16 5.74 8.46
N ILE A 275 33.69 5.35 7.29
CA ILE A 275 34.72 6.11 6.56
C ILE A 275 34.07 7.29 5.83
N VAL A 276 34.48 8.51 6.16
CA VAL A 276 33.81 9.72 5.68
C VAL A 276 34.46 10.27 4.41
N GLN A 277 33.67 10.56 3.39
CA GLN A 277 34.16 11.25 2.18
C GLN A 277 34.15 12.77 2.37
N GLU A 278 33.06 13.31 2.92
CA GLU A 278 32.94 14.72 3.31
C GLU A 278 32.91 14.88 4.83
N CYS A 279 33.50 15.97 5.32
CA CYS A 279 33.62 16.26 6.75
C CYS A 279 32.54 17.23 7.24
N PRO A 280 31.69 16.83 8.20
CA PRO A 280 30.72 17.74 8.78
C PRO A 280 31.39 18.88 9.54
N LYS A 281 30.76 20.07 9.49
CA LYS A 281 31.27 21.29 10.13
C LYS A 281 31.38 21.18 11.66
N HIS A 282 30.59 20.30 12.30
CA HIS A 282 30.66 20.06 13.74
C HIS A 282 31.79 19.11 14.17
N VAL A 283 32.25 18.20 13.29
CA VAL A 283 33.27 17.21 13.65
C VAL A 283 34.69 17.78 13.48
N ARG A 284 35.14 18.53 14.49
CA ARG A 284 36.50 19.10 14.55
C ARG A 284 37.57 18.04 14.29
N GLY A 285 38.54 18.36 13.44
CA GLY A 285 39.65 17.47 13.11
C GLY A 285 39.26 16.23 12.30
N CYS A 286 38.11 16.26 11.61
CA CYS A 286 37.79 15.30 10.56
C CYS A 286 38.74 15.45 9.35
N LYS A 287 38.96 14.36 8.60
CA LYS A 287 39.57 14.35 7.26
C LYS A 287 38.80 13.36 6.37
N PRO A 288 38.71 13.58 5.05
CA PRO A 288 38.29 12.53 4.12
C PRO A 288 39.10 11.25 4.31
N GLY A 289 38.46 10.09 4.23
CA GLY A 289 39.05 8.78 4.53
C GLY A 289 39.19 8.47 6.03
N MET A 290 38.79 9.36 6.93
CA MET A 290 38.82 9.09 8.37
C MET A 290 37.56 8.33 8.84
N TYR A 291 37.74 7.30 9.66
CA TYR A 291 36.64 6.73 10.45
C TYR A 291 36.23 7.68 11.58
N ILE A 292 34.95 8.00 11.69
CA ILE A 292 34.37 8.74 12.82
C ILE A 292 33.45 7.79 13.58
N SER A 293 33.45 7.82 14.92
CA SER A 293 32.57 6.98 15.77
C SER A 293 31.25 7.66 16.14
N ARG A 294 30.28 6.87 16.65
CA ARG A 294 28.94 7.34 17.08
C ARG A 294 29.00 8.54 18.02
N GLU A 295 29.90 8.50 19.00
CA GLU A 295 30.04 9.48 20.07
C GLU A 295 30.56 10.82 19.54
N ARG A 296 31.36 10.77 18.47
CA ARG A 296 32.00 11.95 17.85
C ARG A 296 31.12 12.60 16.77
N TRP A 297 30.23 11.84 16.13
CA TRP A 297 29.25 12.42 15.20
C TRP A 297 27.98 12.92 15.89
N GLY A 298 27.45 12.14 16.85
CA GLY A 298 26.14 12.35 17.45
C GLY A 298 24.99 11.74 16.63
N LYS A 299 23.78 11.80 17.21
CA LYS A 299 22.53 11.33 16.57
C LYS A 299 22.03 12.39 15.58
N VAL A 300 21.66 11.99 14.37
CA VAL A 300 21.26 12.88 13.28
C VAL A 300 20.05 12.29 12.54
N GLY A 301 19.21 13.18 11.99
CA GLY A 301 17.96 12.80 11.33
C GLY A 301 16.92 12.25 12.31
N GLY A 302 15.99 11.50 11.75
CA GLY A 302 14.77 10.99 12.39
C GLY A 302 13.59 11.34 11.50
N LEU A 303 12.73 10.36 11.24
CA LEU A 303 11.51 10.55 10.44
C LEU A 303 10.32 10.79 11.38
N THR A 304 9.44 11.72 11.02
CA THR A 304 8.10 11.87 11.63
C THR A 304 7.28 10.59 11.46
N GLN A 305 6.25 10.40 12.29
CA GLN A 305 5.37 9.24 12.18
C GLN A 305 4.71 9.11 10.79
N THR A 306 4.42 10.24 10.13
CA THR A 306 3.88 10.29 8.77
C THR A 306 4.92 9.83 7.75
N GLU A 307 6.13 10.40 7.75
CA GLU A 307 7.23 9.97 6.89
C GLU A 307 7.58 8.48 7.10
N GLN A 308 7.57 7.98 8.35
CA GLN A 308 7.79 6.55 8.65
C GLN A 308 6.71 5.63 8.05
N ARG A 309 5.44 6.06 8.12
CA ARG A 309 4.29 5.31 7.56
C ARG A 309 4.33 5.31 6.04
N THR A 310 4.65 6.44 5.41
CA THR A 310 4.79 6.56 3.95
C THR A 310 6.02 5.83 3.43
N HIS A 311 7.15 5.87 4.15
CA HIS A 311 8.35 5.07 3.88
C HIS A 311 8.02 3.57 3.82
N PHE A 312 7.35 3.04 4.84
CA PHE A 312 6.89 1.65 4.84
C PHE A 312 5.92 1.34 3.69
N ALA A 313 5.02 2.28 3.36
CA ALA A 313 4.11 2.14 2.22
C ALA A 313 4.84 2.06 0.87
N PHE A 314 5.88 2.88 0.67
CA PHE A 314 6.73 2.84 -0.54
C PHE A 314 7.43 1.48 -0.67
N TRP A 315 8.05 0.96 0.40
CA TRP A 315 8.67 -0.37 0.40
C TRP A 315 7.63 -1.46 0.10
N CYS A 316 6.42 -1.35 0.66
CA CYS A 316 5.36 -2.31 0.43
C CYS A 316 4.83 -2.29 -1.01
N ILE A 317 4.56 -1.12 -1.60
CA ILE A 317 4.10 -1.04 -3.00
C ILE A 317 5.22 -1.37 -4.00
N MET A 318 6.50 -1.12 -3.67
CA MET A 318 7.63 -1.52 -4.52
C MET A 318 7.96 -3.02 -4.49
N ALA A 319 7.28 -3.83 -3.66
CA ALA A 319 7.66 -5.23 -3.40
C ALA A 319 9.14 -5.36 -2.94
N ALA A 320 9.60 -4.40 -2.14
CA ALA A 320 10.95 -4.41 -1.56
C ALA A 320 11.07 -5.43 -0.41
N PRO A 321 12.27 -5.97 -0.13
CA PRO A 321 12.56 -6.64 1.13
C PRO A 321 12.22 -5.75 2.34
N LEU A 322 11.48 -6.28 3.31
CA LEU A 322 11.10 -5.59 4.54
C LEU A 322 12.06 -6.00 5.66
N ILE A 323 13.30 -5.53 5.56
CA ILE A 323 14.37 -5.81 6.53
C ILE A 323 14.46 -4.66 7.54
N LEU A 324 14.08 -4.91 8.78
CA LEU A 324 14.03 -3.95 9.89
C LEU A 324 15.45 -3.58 10.36
N GLY A 325 15.77 -2.29 10.41
CA GLY A 325 17.05 -1.77 10.91
C GLY A 325 17.02 -1.20 12.34
N ASN A 326 15.90 -1.33 13.05
CA ASN A 326 15.68 -0.80 14.39
C ASN A 326 16.02 -1.81 15.51
N ASP A 327 15.59 -1.58 16.76
CA ASP A 327 15.73 -2.53 17.86
C ASP A 327 14.36 -3.15 18.23
N PRO A 328 14.09 -4.42 17.87
CA PRO A 328 12.86 -5.12 18.23
C PRO A 328 12.58 -5.18 19.73
N ARG A 329 13.60 -5.07 20.59
CA ARG A 329 13.46 -5.10 22.05
C ARG A 329 12.86 -3.82 22.63
N ALA A 330 12.80 -2.73 21.85
CA ALA A 330 12.48 -1.38 22.30
C ALA A 330 11.47 -0.62 21.40
N MET A 331 10.74 -1.31 20.52
CA MET A 331 9.80 -0.65 19.61
C MET A 331 8.64 0.05 20.34
N SER A 332 8.29 1.26 19.88
CA SER A 332 7.10 1.97 20.37
C SER A 332 5.82 1.34 19.81
N LYS A 333 4.68 1.55 20.48
CA LYS A 333 3.37 1.09 19.97
C LYS A 333 3.09 1.61 18.55
N ALA A 334 3.43 2.86 18.26
CA ALA A 334 3.30 3.44 16.92
C ALA A 334 4.22 2.78 15.88
N THR A 335 5.42 2.33 16.28
CA THR A 335 6.32 1.54 15.42
C THR A 335 5.67 0.21 15.05
N LEU A 336 5.11 -0.50 16.03
CA LEU A 336 4.41 -1.76 15.81
C LEU A 336 3.10 -1.58 15.02
N GLU A 337 2.37 -0.48 15.19
CA GLU A 337 1.18 -0.15 14.39
C GLU A 337 1.50 0.06 12.90
N ILE A 338 2.70 0.55 12.56
CA ILE A 338 3.16 0.61 11.16
C ILE A 338 3.59 -0.80 10.69
N LEU A 339 4.45 -1.47 11.46
CA LEU A 339 5.10 -2.72 11.04
C LEU A 339 4.17 -3.94 11.01
N LEU A 340 3.09 -3.94 11.80
CA LEU A 340 2.11 -5.04 11.86
C LEU A 340 0.84 -4.75 11.02
N ALA A 341 0.84 -3.71 10.18
CA ALA A 341 -0.29 -3.34 9.33
C ALA A 341 -0.57 -4.42 8.27
N ARG A 342 -1.51 -5.32 8.57
CA ARG A 342 -1.68 -6.61 7.89
C ARG A 342 -2.05 -6.46 6.41
N GLU A 343 -2.97 -5.57 6.07
CA GLU A 343 -3.34 -5.37 4.66
C GLU A 343 -2.28 -4.63 3.84
N VAL A 344 -1.46 -3.78 4.48
CA VAL A 344 -0.29 -3.14 3.85
C VAL A 344 0.81 -4.17 3.57
N LEU A 345 1.10 -5.05 4.54
CA LEU A 345 1.99 -6.20 4.37
C LEU A 345 1.51 -7.15 3.26
N ALA A 346 0.20 -7.38 3.16
CA ALA A 346 -0.38 -8.22 2.12
C ALA A 346 -0.16 -7.67 0.70
N VAL A 347 0.05 -6.36 0.51
CA VAL A 347 0.44 -5.79 -0.80
C VAL A 347 1.90 -6.11 -1.13
N ASN A 348 2.80 -6.12 -0.13
CA ASN A 348 4.20 -6.50 -0.32
C ASN A 348 4.36 -8.01 -0.60
N GLN A 349 3.65 -8.85 0.18
CA GLN A 349 3.72 -10.32 0.13
C GLN A 349 2.74 -10.96 -0.87
N ASP A 350 2.07 -10.16 -1.70
CA ASP A 350 1.14 -10.66 -2.72
C ASP A 350 1.88 -11.52 -3.76
N PRO A 351 1.37 -12.74 -4.07
CA PRO A 351 2.13 -13.77 -4.78
C PRO A 351 2.35 -13.51 -6.28
N LEU A 352 1.80 -12.42 -6.84
CA LEU A 352 2.17 -11.96 -8.18
C LEU A 352 3.59 -11.39 -8.21
N GLY A 353 4.09 -10.87 -7.08
CA GLY A 353 5.47 -10.39 -6.89
C GLY A 353 5.91 -9.21 -7.77
N LYS A 354 5.06 -8.68 -8.65
CA LYS A 354 5.35 -7.47 -9.46
C LYS A 354 5.69 -6.29 -8.53
N GLN A 355 6.78 -5.57 -8.80
CA GLN A 355 7.00 -4.26 -8.21
C GLN A 355 5.94 -3.26 -8.72
N GLY A 356 5.39 -2.44 -7.81
CA GLY A 356 4.57 -1.28 -8.16
C GLY A 356 5.40 -0.09 -8.63
N ARG A 357 4.78 0.79 -9.42
CA ARG A 357 5.44 1.92 -10.10
C ARG A 357 4.62 3.20 -10.01
N PRO A 358 5.24 4.39 -10.12
CA PRO A 358 4.51 5.62 -10.35
C PRO A 358 3.71 5.50 -11.67
N VAL A 359 2.47 5.98 -11.61
CA VAL A 359 1.56 6.08 -12.76
C VAL A 359 1.19 7.52 -13.07
N TRP A 360 1.32 8.42 -12.10
CA TRP A 360 1.25 9.87 -12.28
C TRP A 360 2.12 10.61 -11.25
N THR A 361 2.75 11.69 -11.68
CA THR A 361 3.54 12.61 -10.85
C THR A 361 3.17 14.04 -11.22
N GLY A 362 2.57 14.76 -10.27
CA GLY A 362 2.04 16.10 -10.47
C GLY A 362 3.11 17.14 -10.82
N GLN A 363 2.68 18.15 -11.57
CA GLN A 363 3.50 19.25 -12.10
C GLN A 363 2.81 20.59 -11.79
N GLY A 364 3.57 21.69 -11.82
CA GLY A 364 3.01 23.02 -11.53
C GLY A 364 2.41 23.10 -10.12
N GLU A 365 1.12 23.44 -10.03
CA GLU A 365 0.40 23.52 -8.74
C GLU A 365 0.15 22.17 -8.06
N ASP A 366 0.29 21.06 -8.78
CA ASP A 366 0.24 19.69 -8.23
C ASP A 366 1.65 19.10 -7.97
N ALA A 367 2.71 19.89 -8.10
CA ALA A 367 4.08 19.42 -7.85
C ALA A 367 4.24 18.83 -6.44
N GLY A 368 4.82 17.63 -6.37
CA GLY A 368 4.95 16.85 -5.13
C GLY A 368 3.80 15.86 -4.88
N LEU A 369 2.70 15.90 -5.63
CA LEU A 369 1.67 14.86 -5.56
C LEU A 369 2.02 13.68 -6.48
N GLU A 370 1.79 12.46 -6.02
CA GLU A 370 2.03 11.24 -6.81
C GLU A 370 0.91 10.22 -6.66
N VAL A 371 0.71 9.42 -7.71
CA VAL A 371 -0.06 8.18 -7.64
C VAL A 371 0.81 7.05 -8.16
N TRP A 372 0.91 5.99 -7.37
CA TRP A 372 1.58 4.74 -7.72
C TRP A 372 0.56 3.60 -7.78
N ALA A 373 0.83 2.59 -8.60
CA ALA A 373 -0.01 1.41 -8.76
C ALA A 373 0.80 0.10 -8.71
N LYS A 374 0.23 -0.92 -8.07
CA LYS A 374 0.68 -2.33 -8.11
C LYS A 374 -0.52 -3.25 -8.38
N PRO A 375 -0.55 -4.02 -9.49
CA PRO A 375 -1.54 -5.08 -9.67
C PRO A 375 -1.31 -6.20 -8.66
N LEU A 376 -2.39 -6.84 -8.21
CA LEU A 376 -2.37 -7.97 -7.26
C LEU A 376 -2.85 -9.27 -7.94
N ALA A 377 -2.47 -10.42 -7.37
CA ALA A 377 -2.81 -11.75 -7.88
C ALA A 377 -4.32 -12.05 -7.91
N ASP A 378 -5.12 -11.37 -7.07
CA ASP A 378 -6.58 -11.52 -7.00
C ASP A 378 -7.35 -10.60 -7.97
N GLY A 379 -6.65 -9.88 -8.85
CA GLY A 379 -7.23 -8.95 -9.82
C GLY A 379 -7.56 -7.57 -9.25
N ARG A 380 -7.29 -7.29 -7.97
CA ARG A 380 -7.27 -5.92 -7.44
C ARG A 380 -6.03 -5.16 -7.92
N VAL A 381 -6.07 -3.85 -7.75
CA VAL A 381 -4.89 -2.97 -7.89
C VAL A 381 -4.72 -2.20 -6.59
N ALA A 382 -3.55 -2.31 -5.97
CA ALA A 382 -3.16 -1.46 -4.85
C ALA A 382 -2.66 -0.11 -5.39
N LEU A 383 -3.16 0.98 -4.80
CA LEU A 383 -2.78 2.35 -5.14
C LEU A 383 -2.20 3.06 -3.93
N LEU A 384 -1.13 3.81 -4.14
CA LEU A 384 -0.56 4.71 -3.15
C LEU A 384 -0.73 6.15 -3.66
N LEU A 385 -1.56 6.94 -2.99
CA LEU A 385 -1.84 8.34 -3.31
C LEU A 385 -1.06 9.21 -2.31
N VAL A 386 0.01 9.84 -2.80
CA VAL A 386 1.07 10.47 -1.98
C VAL A 386 1.01 11.99 -2.09
N ASN A 387 1.24 12.67 -0.97
CA ASN A 387 1.57 14.09 -0.92
C ASN A 387 3.00 14.26 -0.37
N LEU A 388 3.96 14.62 -1.22
CA LEU A 388 5.34 14.93 -0.83
C LEU A 388 5.57 16.44 -0.59
N GLY A 389 4.52 17.27 -0.67
CA GLY A 389 4.59 18.70 -0.41
C GLY A 389 4.32 19.07 1.05
N GLU A 390 4.61 20.32 1.39
CA GLU A 390 4.51 20.88 2.75
C GLU A 390 3.10 21.37 3.15
N VAL A 391 2.07 21.09 2.33
CA VAL A 391 0.69 21.57 2.53
C VAL A 391 -0.29 20.44 2.28
N THR A 392 -1.33 20.31 3.11
CA THR A 392 -2.44 19.35 2.94
C THR A 392 -3.11 19.51 1.56
N ARG A 393 -3.26 18.41 0.80
CA ARG A 393 -3.84 18.41 -0.56
C ARG A 393 -4.84 17.27 -0.74
N ASP A 394 -5.75 17.43 -1.69
CA ASP A 394 -6.59 16.33 -2.18
C ASP A 394 -5.88 15.65 -3.37
N VAL A 395 -5.71 14.33 -3.31
CA VAL A 395 -5.06 13.54 -4.37
C VAL A 395 -6.10 12.73 -5.11
N SER A 396 -6.31 13.03 -6.39
CA SER A 396 -7.26 12.32 -7.26
C SER A 396 -6.56 11.32 -8.17
N VAL A 397 -7.23 10.20 -8.44
CA VAL A 397 -6.87 9.19 -9.44
C VAL A 397 -8.08 8.89 -10.34
N LEU A 398 -7.85 8.77 -11.65
CA LEU A 398 -8.84 8.29 -12.61
C LEU A 398 -8.59 6.81 -12.92
N PHE A 399 -9.65 6.07 -13.24
CA PHE A 399 -9.56 4.66 -13.63
C PHE A 399 -10.65 4.25 -14.64
N SER A 400 -10.27 3.47 -15.64
CA SER A 400 -11.18 2.93 -16.67
C SER A 400 -10.92 1.44 -16.94
N ARG A 401 -11.91 0.74 -17.48
CA ARG A 401 -11.85 -0.70 -17.80
C ARG A 401 -11.28 -0.97 -19.19
N GLU A 402 -11.55 -0.07 -20.14
CA GLU A 402 -11.20 -0.24 -21.55
C GLU A 402 -10.26 0.89 -21.99
N LEU A 403 -8.94 0.67 -21.84
CA LEU A 403 -7.91 1.50 -22.46
C LEU A 403 -6.77 0.61 -22.98
N PRO A 404 -6.11 0.92 -24.12
CA PRO A 404 -5.34 -0.07 -24.88
C PRO A 404 -4.00 -0.53 -24.28
N THR A 405 -3.52 0.10 -23.20
CA THR A 405 -2.23 -0.20 -22.55
C THR A 405 -2.32 -0.02 -21.02
N GLU A 406 -1.50 -0.74 -20.25
CA GLU A 406 -1.43 -0.60 -18.77
C GLU A 406 -1.16 0.86 -18.33
N HIS A 407 -0.49 1.68 -19.14
CA HIS A 407 -0.17 3.07 -18.78
C HIS A 407 -1.37 4.02 -18.87
N ALA A 408 -2.31 3.77 -19.79
CA ALA A 408 -3.47 4.63 -19.97
C ALA A 408 -4.52 4.46 -18.86
N GLN A 409 -4.55 3.30 -18.18
CA GLN A 409 -5.54 2.98 -17.14
C GLN A 409 -5.47 3.86 -15.88
N TRP A 410 -4.39 4.64 -15.70
CA TRP A 410 -4.02 5.27 -14.42
C TRP A 410 -3.58 6.74 -14.52
N SER A 411 -3.71 7.38 -15.68
CA SER A 411 -3.29 8.76 -15.89
C SER A 411 -4.24 9.78 -15.24
N ARG A 412 -3.68 10.79 -14.56
CA ARG A 412 -4.34 12.09 -14.29
C ARG A 412 -3.79 13.14 -15.27
N GLU A 413 -4.62 14.13 -15.59
CA GLU A 413 -4.48 14.96 -16.80
C GLU A 413 -3.16 15.75 -16.94
N VAL A 414 -2.81 16.02 -18.20
CA VAL A 414 -2.00 17.17 -18.63
C VAL A 414 -2.98 18.23 -19.16
N PRO A 415 -2.83 19.53 -18.86
CA PRO A 415 -3.70 20.56 -19.42
C PRO A 415 -3.63 20.59 -20.95
N ASN A 416 -4.71 20.21 -21.63
CA ASN A 416 -4.77 20.31 -23.09
C ASN A 416 -4.99 21.77 -23.50
N THR A 417 -4.14 22.29 -24.38
CA THR A 417 -4.11 23.71 -24.77
C THR A 417 -5.00 24.04 -25.98
N ASP A 418 -5.96 23.17 -26.32
CA ASP A 418 -6.83 23.32 -27.50
C ASP A 418 -8.18 23.99 -27.14
N PRO A 419 -8.56 25.12 -27.78
CA PRO A 419 -9.69 25.94 -27.33
C PRO A 419 -11.03 25.52 -27.95
N VAL A 420 -11.82 24.70 -27.25
CA VAL A 420 -13.16 24.26 -27.74
C VAL A 420 -14.32 24.61 -26.81
N CYS A 421 -14.15 24.69 -25.49
CA CYS A 421 -15.23 25.08 -24.56
C CYS A 421 -14.96 26.45 -23.92
N VAL A 422 -15.67 27.48 -24.39
CA VAL A 422 -15.67 28.84 -23.84
C VAL A 422 -17.08 29.42 -23.91
N ASP A 423 -17.45 30.26 -22.94
CA ASP A 423 -18.72 30.99 -22.97
C ASP A 423 -18.72 32.04 -24.08
N LYS A 424 -19.75 32.03 -24.93
CA LYS A 424 -19.92 32.98 -26.04
C LYS A 424 -20.50 34.32 -25.59
N HIS A 425 -21.01 34.42 -24.36
CA HIS A 425 -21.61 35.64 -23.82
C HIS A 425 -21.08 36.02 -22.43
N LYS A 426 -20.96 37.32 -22.17
CA LYS A 426 -20.34 37.86 -20.93
C LYS A 426 -21.18 37.63 -19.66
N GLN A 427 -22.48 37.39 -19.81
CA GLN A 427 -23.42 37.17 -18.70
C GLN A 427 -23.69 35.69 -18.40
N CYS A 428 -23.01 34.76 -19.08
CA CYS A 428 -23.25 33.32 -18.91
C CYS A 428 -23.17 32.85 -17.45
N LYS A 429 -22.26 33.43 -16.66
CA LYS A 429 -22.16 33.18 -15.23
C LYS A 429 -23.40 33.64 -14.46
N GLU A 430 -23.85 34.88 -14.68
CA GLU A 430 -25.04 35.44 -14.00
C GLU A 430 -26.31 34.64 -14.33
N TRP A 431 -26.42 34.18 -15.57
CA TRP A 431 -27.52 33.33 -16.02
C TRP A 431 -27.45 31.91 -15.44
N ALA A 432 -26.26 31.32 -15.36
CA ALA A 432 -26.06 30.03 -14.70
C ALA A 432 -26.36 30.08 -13.19
N GLU A 433 -25.87 31.12 -12.49
CA GLU A 433 -26.17 31.38 -11.06
C GLU A 433 -27.67 31.69 -10.85
N GLY A 434 -28.33 32.32 -11.83
CA GLY A 434 -29.78 32.50 -11.89
C GLY A 434 -30.59 31.23 -12.20
N GLY A 435 -29.93 30.11 -12.49
CA GLY A 435 -30.55 28.81 -12.78
C GLY A 435 -30.98 28.58 -14.23
N GLU A 436 -30.59 29.45 -15.18
CA GLU A 436 -31.00 29.34 -16.59
C GLU A 436 -30.51 28.05 -17.27
N CYS A 437 -29.41 27.45 -16.79
CA CYS A 437 -28.94 26.13 -17.26
C CYS A 437 -30.00 25.02 -17.18
N LYS A 438 -31.06 25.20 -16.35
CA LYS A 438 -32.21 24.28 -16.28
C LYS A 438 -33.51 24.84 -16.83
N LYS A 439 -33.69 26.17 -16.87
CA LYS A 439 -34.91 26.81 -17.40
C LYS A 439 -34.87 26.98 -18.91
N ASN A 440 -33.67 27.13 -19.47
CA ASN A 440 -33.42 27.52 -20.85
C ASN A 440 -32.23 26.72 -21.42
N GLU A 441 -32.22 25.42 -21.11
CA GLU A 441 -31.12 24.47 -21.31
C GLU A 441 -30.49 24.58 -22.72
N GLY A 442 -31.29 24.47 -23.78
CA GLY A 442 -30.80 24.51 -25.16
C GLY A 442 -30.12 25.82 -25.57
N PHE A 443 -30.56 26.97 -25.06
CA PHE A 443 -29.88 28.25 -25.29
C PHE A 443 -28.57 28.33 -24.50
N MET A 444 -28.60 27.87 -23.25
CA MET A 444 -27.44 27.88 -22.36
C MET A 444 -26.34 26.91 -22.81
N MET A 445 -26.67 25.74 -23.39
CA MET A 445 -25.64 24.84 -23.92
C MET A 445 -24.97 25.35 -25.20
N ASP A 446 -25.66 26.16 -26.02
CA ASP A 446 -25.01 26.80 -27.18
C ASP A 446 -24.21 28.06 -26.78
N MET A 447 -24.78 28.94 -25.97
CA MET A 447 -24.18 30.25 -25.65
C MET A 447 -23.26 30.24 -24.44
N CYS A 448 -23.48 29.34 -23.49
CA CYS A 448 -22.89 29.34 -22.16
C CYS A 448 -22.39 27.95 -21.67
N PRO A 449 -21.74 27.13 -22.51
CA PRO A 449 -21.40 25.76 -22.16
C PRO A 449 -20.39 25.65 -21.01
N PHE A 450 -19.55 26.67 -20.78
CA PHE A 450 -18.54 26.66 -19.71
C PHE A 450 -19.13 27.08 -18.36
N SER A 451 -20.11 27.99 -18.35
CA SER A 451 -20.82 28.38 -17.13
C SER A 451 -21.84 27.33 -16.63
N CYS A 452 -22.29 26.39 -17.48
CA CYS A 452 -23.27 25.38 -17.09
C CYS A 452 -22.64 24.03 -16.70
N PRO A 453 -23.09 23.37 -15.59
CA PRO A 453 -22.46 22.14 -15.07
C PRO A 453 -22.39 20.98 -16.07
N ASP A 454 -23.37 20.88 -16.97
CA ASP A 454 -23.50 19.80 -17.95
C ASP A 454 -23.19 20.27 -19.39
N GLY A 455 -22.70 21.51 -19.56
CA GLY A 455 -22.61 22.18 -20.87
C GLY A 455 -21.32 21.90 -21.67
N CYS A 456 -20.18 21.79 -21.00
CA CYS A 456 -18.98 21.21 -21.60
C CYS A 456 -19.01 19.68 -21.42
N PRO A 457 -18.72 18.88 -22.46
CA PRO A 457 -18.03 17.62 -22.24
C PRO A 457 -16.70 17.95 -21.57
N HIS A 458 -16.55 17.66 -20.29
CA HIS A 458 -15.26 17.74 -19.63
C HIS A 458 -14.26 16.86 -20.41
N ALA A 459 -13.10 17.41 -20.80
CA ALA A 459 -12.07 16.72 -21.58
C ALA A 459 -11.33 15.59 -20.80
N LEU A 460 -12.00 15.03 -19.81
CA LEU A 460 -11.48 14.25 -18.68
C LEU A 460 -12.19 12.89 -18.57
N ASP A 461 -13.19 12.63 -19.40
CA ASP A 461 -13.80 11.32 -19.57
C ASP A 461 -12.97 10.47 -20.54
N PRO A 462 -12.26 9.41 -20.09
CA PRO A 462 -11.55 8.53 -21.00
C PRO A 462 -12.56 7.83 -21.93
N PRO A 463 -12.28 7.72 -23.24
CA PRO A 463 -13.24 7.19 -24.20
C PRO A 463 -13.51 5.70 -23.94
N GLY A 464 -14.69 5.40 -23.40
CA GLY A 464 -15.13 4.04 -23.06
C GLY A 464 -16.11 4.00 -21.88
N PRO A 465 -16.61 2.82 -21.50
CA PRO A 465 -17.47 2.65 -20.33
C PRO A 465 -16.70 2.86 -19.02
N LYS A 466 -17.09 3.86 -18.23
CA LYS A 466 -16.46 4.17 -16.93
C LYS A 466 -16.53 2.97 -15.98
N ALA A 467 -15.38 2.52 -15.51
CA ALA A 467 -15.31 1.41 -14.55
C ALA A 467 -15.88 1.81 -13.19
N THR A 468 -16.60 0.88 -12.55
CA THR A 468 -16.96 0.96 -11.12
C THR A 468 -15.96 0.14 -10.31
N ALA A 469 -15.50 0.65 -9.17
CA ALA A 469 -14.63 -0.07 -8.24
C ALA A 469 -15.05 0.15 -6.77
N LEU A 470 -14.95 -0.90 -5.95
CA LEU A 470 -14.91 -0.79 -4.50
C LEU A 470 -13.50 -0.33 -4.09
N VAL A 471 -13.43 0.67 -3.22
CA VAL A 471 -12.17 1.22 -2.67
C VAL A 471 -12.08 0.85 -1.19
N ARG A 472 -10.92 0.36 -0.77
CA ARG A 472 -10.62 -0.05 0.62
C ARG A 472 -9.32 0.58 1.08
N ASP A 473 -9.31 1.27 2.22
CA ASP A 473 -8.07 1.81 2.83
C ASP A 473 -7.41 0.72 3.69
N LEU A 474 -6.13 0.44 3.40
CA LEU A 474 -5.38 -0.68 3.96
C LEU A 474 -4.79 -0.39 5.35
N TRP A 475 -4.81 0.88 5.78
CA TRP A 475 -4.38 1.29 7.12
C TRP A 475 -5.55 1.35 8.10
N LEU A 476 -6.76 1.63 7.60
CA LEU A 476 -7.99 1.56 8.37
C LEU A 476 -8.56 0.12 8.40
N GLU A 477 -8.21 -0.71 7.42
CA GLU A 477 -8.86 -2.00 7.12
C GLU A 477 -10.38 -1.84 6.89
N GLU A 478 -10.77 -0.74 6.22
CA GLU A 478 -12.17 -0.34 5.98
C GLU A 478 -12.45 -0.04 4.49
N ASP A 479 -13.64 -0.45 4.03
CA ASP A 479 -14.13 -0.15 2.68
C ASP A 479 -14.68 1.29 2.65
N VAL A 480 -13.96 2.20 2.01
CA VAL A 480 -14.27 3.65 2.01
C VAL A 480 -15.33 4.06 1.00
N GLY A 481 -15.73 3.16 0.08
CA GLY A 481 -16.90 3.35 -0.77
C GLY A 481 -16.81 2.68 -2.15
N VAL A 482 -17.91 2.73 -2.91
CA VAL A 482 -17.94 2.37 -4.34
C VAL A 482 -17.87 3.64 -5.17
N PHE A 483 -16.87 3.69 -6.07
CA PHE A 483 -16.54 4.84 -6.89
C PHE A 483 -16.62 4.47 -8.39
N THR A 484 -16.86 5.43 -9.27
CA THR A 484 -16.98 5.21 -10.72
C THR A 484 -16.13 6.23 -11.48
N GLY A 485 -15.19 5.75 -12.31
CA GLY A 485 -14.28 6.58 -13.12
C GLY A 485 -13.17 7.33 -12.34
N ARG A 486 -13.42 7.71 -11.08
CA ARG A 486 -12.52 8.52 -10.25
C ARG A 486 -12.63 8.16 -8.77
N PHE A 487 -11.49 8.18 -8.08
CA PHE A 487 -11.40 8.26 -6.61
C PHE A 487 -10.60 9.50 -6.21
N THR A 488 -10.94 10.11 -5.07
CA THR A 488 -10.21 11.23 -4.49
C THR A 488 -9.91 10.93 -3.04
N ALA A 489 -8.63 10.77 -2.71
CA ALA A 489 -8.16 10.81 -1.33
C ALA A 489 -8.19 12.28 -0.87
N ALA A 490 -9.23 12.64 -0.12
CA ALA A 490 -9.34 13.98 0.45
C ALA A 490 -8.41 14.12 1.67
N LYS A 491 -7.84 15.32 1.85
CA LYS A 491 -6.91 15.67 2.94
C LYS A 491 -5.82 14.63 3.14
N VAL A 492 -4.90 14.57 2.18
CA VAL A 492 -3.60 13.91 2.32
C VAL A 492 -2.65 14.93 2.93
N GLU A 493 -2.23 14.69 4.16
CA GLU A 493 -1.37 15.61 4.92
C GLU A 493 0.06 15.66 4.36
N PRO A 494 0.89 16.64 4.75
CA PRO A 494 2.29 16.70 4.33
C PRO A 494 3.04 15.39 4.60
N HIS A 495 3.75 14.92 3.58
CA HIS A 495 4.52 13.66 3.54
C HIS A 495 3.67 12.39 3.73
N GLU A 496 2.34 12.48 3.72
CA GLU A 496 1.44 11.33 3.89
C GLU A 496 1.19 10.59 2.57
N ALA A 497 0.95 9.28 2.67
CA ALA A 497 0.35 8.49 1.60
C ALA A 497 -0.86 7.68 2.05
N ARG A 498 -1.98 7.85 1.34
CA ARG A 498 -3.18 7.02 1.47
C ARG A 498 -2.97 5.76 0.64
N PHE A 499 -2.99 4.60 1.30
CA PHE A 499 -2.76 3.30 0.67
C PHE A 499 -4.10 2.58 0.58
N VAL A 500 -4.59 2.37 -0.64
CA VAL A 500 -5.89 1.75 -0.91
C VAL A 500 -5.76 0.55 -1.85
N THR A 501 -6.77 -0.32 -1.90
CA THR A 501 -6.98 -1.20 -3.06
C THR A 501 -8.27 -0.86 -3.80
N LEU A 502 -8.21 -0.97 -5.13
CA LEU A 502 -9.37 -0.99 -6.01
C LEU A 502 -9.74 -2.44 -6.32
N LYS A 503 -10.99 -2.82 -6.09
CA LYS A 503 -11.62 -4.00 -6.69
C LYS A 503 -12.64 -3.56 -7.72
N PHE A 504 -12.33 -3.74 -9.01
CA PHE A 504 -13.29 -3.47 -10.08
C PHE A 504 -14.52 -4.38 -9.95
N LEU A 505 -15.71 -3.82 -10.15
CA LEU A 505 -16.99 -4.51 -9.98
C LEU A 505 -17.73 -4.63 -11.31
N ASP A 506 -18.37 -5.78 -11.52
CA ASP A 506 -19.45 -5.90 -12.50
C ASP A 506 -20.77 -5.39 -11.94
N PHE A 507 -21.74 -5.10 -12.81
CA PHE A 507 -23.05 -4.55 -12.43
C PHE A 507 -23.73 -5.34 -11.28
N ALA A 508 -23.70 -6.67 -11.33
CA ALA A 508 -24.32 -7.52 -10.30
C ALA A 508 -23.59 -7.53 -8.95
N ASP A 509 -22.34 -7.07 -8.88
CA ASP A 509 -21.57 -6.94 -7.64
C ASP A 509 -21.56 -5.50 -7.10
N LYS A 510 -21.79 -4.50 -7.96
CA LYS A 510 -22.01 -3.09 -7.57
C LYS A 510 -23.12 -2.96 -6.54
N ASP A 511 -24.28 -3.55 -6.79
CA ASP A 511 -25.44 -3.43 -5.91
C ASP A 511 -25.21 -4.15 -4.56
N LYS A 512 -24.49 -5.28 -4.57
CA LYS A 512 -24.08 -5.99 -3.35
C LYS A 512 -23.09 -5.17 -2.52
N ALA A 513 -22.10 -4.54 -3.17
CA ALA A 513 -21.11 -3.70 -2.50
C ALA A 513 -21.77 -2.45 -1.90
N LEU A 514 -22.68 -1.80 -2.62
CA LEU A 514 -23.48 -0.69 -2.11
C LEU A 514 -24.36 -1.10 -0.92
N ALA A 515 -24.93 -2.31 -0.93
CA ALA A 515 -25.70 -2.85 0.20
C ALA A 515 -24.83 -3.32 1.39
N ALA A 516 -23.55 -3.62 1.16
CA ALA A 516 -22.58 -3.96 2.21
C ALA A 516 -21.99 -2.70 2.89
N LEU A 517 -21.88 -1.60 2.15
CA LEU A 517 -21.51 -0.26 2.63
C LEU A 517 -22.63 0.45 3.44
N ASP A 518 -23.52 -0.32 4.08
CA ASP A 518 -24.52 0.20 5.02
C ASP A 518 -23.84 0.63 6.33
N PHE A 519 -23.29 1.85 6.33
CA PHE A 519 -22.76 2.55 7.52
C PHE A 519 -23.82 2.82 8.61
N GLY A 520 -25.07 2.37 8.43
CA GLY A 520 -26.13 2.47 9.40
C GLY A 520 -25.94 1.56 10.64
N PRO A 521 -26.96 1.48 11.52
CA PRO A 521 -26.85 0.84 12.82
C PRO A 521 -26.42 -0.65 12.81
N ARG A 522 -26.51 -1.33 11.67
CA ARG A 522 -26.03 -2.72 11.51
C ARG A 522 -24.51 -2.84 11.51
N ALA A 523 -23.80 -1.97 10.79
CA ALA A 523 -22.34 -1.93 10.84
C ALA A 523 -21.86 -1.55 12.25
N MET A 524 -22.47 -0.52 12.87
CA MET A 524 -22.18 -0.15 14.26
C MET A 524 -22.41 -1.34 15.22
N ALA A 525 -23.53 -2.04 15.11
CA ALA A 525 -23.83 -3.20 15.96
C ALA A 525 -22.85 -4.37 15.74
N ALA A 526 -22.35 -4.58 14.51
CA ALA A 526 -21.32 -5.57 14.23
C ALA A 526 -19.98 -5.19 14.88
N SER A 527 -19.52 -3.95 14.69
CA SER A 527 -18.28 -3.44 15.29
C SER A 527 -18.32 -3.40 16.82
N VAL A 528 -19.46 -3.03 17.41
CA VAL A 528 -19.68 -3.10 18.87
C VAL A 528 -19.63 -4.54 19.38
N ARG A 529 -20.23 -5.50 18.66
CA ARG A 529 -20.19 -6.92 19.04
C ARG A 529 -18.77 -7.49 18.96
N ALA A 530 -18.07 -7.26 17.85
CA ALA A 530 -16.65 -7.61 17.69
C ALA A 530 -15.77 -7.00 18.79
N ARG A 531 -16.02 -5.75 19.21
CA ARG A 531 -15.30 -5.12 20.32
C ARG A 531 -15.66 -5.70 21.69
N ALA A 532 -16.91 -6.14 21.89
CA ALA A 532 -17.35 -6.79 23.13
C ALA A 532 -16.77 -8.22 23.28
N ASP A 533 -16.71 -8.96 22.17
CA ASP A 533 -16.09 -10.29 22.10
C ASP A 533 -14.56 -10.20 22.31
N PHE A 534 -13.89 -9.23 21.68
CA PHE A 534 -12.47 -8.91 21.92
C PHE A 534 -12.18 -8.54 23.38
N LEU A 535 -13.12 -7.86 24.06
CA LEU A 535 -13.03 -7.51 25.48
C LEU A 535 -13.51 -8.62 26.43
N GLN A 536 -13.77 -9.84 25.92
CA GLN A 536 -14.19 -11.02 26.70
C GLN A 536 -15.44 -10.80 27.58
N LEU A 537 -16.32 -9.86 27.21
CA LEU A 537 -17.47 -9.46 28.02
C LEU A 537 -18.57 -10.54 28.13
N GLY A 538 -18.49 -11.61 27.32
CA GLY A 538 -19.37 -12.77 27.39
C GLY A 538 -18.85 -13.96 28.22
N SER A 539 -17.56 -13.99 28.59
CA SER A 539 -16.95 -15.12 29.31
C SER A 539 -16.89 -14.89 30.82
N ALA A 540 -17.47 -15.81 31.59
CA ALA A 540 -17.35 -15.78 33.04
C ALA A 540 -15.90 -16.11 33.48
N PRO A 541 -15.32 -15.38 34.45
CA PRO A 541 -13.94 -15.60 34.86
C PRO A 541 -13.76 -16.96 35.55
N SER A 542 -12.86 -17.77 35.00
CA SER A 542 -12.24 -18.89 35.70
C SER A 542 -11.31 -18.37 36.79
N ASP A 543 -11.33 -19.03 37.95
CA ASP A 543 -10.42 -18.83 39.09
C ASP A 543 -10.24 -17.40 39.64
N ALA A 544 -11.18 -17.01 40.49
CA ALA A 544 -10.99 -15.96 41.49
C ALA A 544 -11.43 -16.46 42.88
N GLY A 545 -10.58 -16.24 43.90
CA GLY A 545 -10.74 -16.80 45.24
C GLY A 545 -12.04 -16.44 45.96
N LYS A 546 -12.47 -17.33 46.87
CA LYS A 546 -13.72 -17.21 47.66
C LYS A 546 -13.68 -15.97 48.57
N GLY A 547 -14.29 -14.88 48.10
CA GLY A 547 -14.42 -13.61 48.81
C GLY A 547 -14.86 -12.49 47.88
N GLY A 548 -14.02 -12.12 46.91
CA GLY A 548 -14.33 -11.06 45.94
C GLY A 548 -15.33 -11.46 44.85
N ALA A 549 -15.38 -12.75 44.50
CA ALA A 549 -16.10 -13.26 43.33
C ALA A 549 -17.62 -12.94 43.31
N ALA A 550 -18.28 -12.85 44.47
CA ALA A 550 -19.70 -12.53 44.54
C ALA A 550 -20.01 -11.07 44.12
N LYS A 551 -19.17 -10.11 44.52
CA LYS A 551 -19.31 -8.71 44.12
C LYS A 551 -18.96 -8.54 42.64
N ALA A 552 -17.87 -9.14 42.18
CA ALA A 552 -17.47 -9.11 40.77
C ALA A 552 -18.54 -9.72 39.84
N LYS A 553 -19.11 -10.88 40.19
CA LYS A 553 -20.23 -11.48 39.42
C LYS A 553 -21.48 -10.60 39.43
N LYS A 554 -21.80 -9.93 40.55
CA LYS A 554 -22.94 -9.00 40.61
C LYS A 554 -22.72 -7.77 39.72
N GLU A 555 -21.55 -7.12 39.79
CA GLU A 555 -21.23 -5.96 38.95
C GLU A 555 -21.12 -6.33 37.45
N ALA A 556 -20.66 -7.54 37.13
CA ALA A 556 -20.68 -8.06 35.76
C ALA A 556 -22.12 -8.35 35.27
N ALA A 557 -22.97 -8.96 36.09
CA ALA A 557 -24.37 -9.21 35.75
C ALA A 557 -25.17 -7.91 35.59
N GLU A 558 -24.98 -6.92 36.47
CA GLU A 558 -25.60 -5.59 36.35
C GLU A 558 -25.14 -4.88 35.07
N ARG A 559 -23.88 -5.02 34.65
CA ARG A 559 -23.40 -4.52 33.35
C ARG A 559 -24.03 -5.27 32.17
N PHE A 560 -24.11 -6.60 32.23
CA PHE A 560 -24.68 -7.42 31.15
C PHE A 560 -26.18 -7.15 30.94
N VAL A 561 -26.96 -7.03 32.03
CA VAL A 561 -28.37 -6.62 31.98
C VAL A 561 -28.48 -5.23 31.34
N ARG A 562 -27.65 -4.26 31.75
CA ARG A 562 -27.69 -2.90 31.19
C ARG A 562 -27.26 -2.82 29.73
N VAL A 563 -26.37 -3.71 29.28
CA VAL A 563 -26.05 -3.88 27.85
C VAL A 563 -27.24 -4.47 27.10
N LYS A 564 -27.95 -5.47 27.67
CA LYS A 564 -29.19 -6.01 27.07
C LYS A 564 -30.30 -4.96 26.98
N GLU A 565 -30.48 -4.14 28.01
CA GLU A 565 -31.41 -3.01 28.00
C GLU A 565 -31.06 -2.00 26.90
N LEU A 566 -29.76 -1.66 26.74
CA LEU A 566 -29.28 -0.78 25.67
C LEU A 566 -29.43 -1.40 24.27
N GLU A 567 -29.17 -2.70 24.08
CA GLU A 567 -29.46 -3.39 22.81
C GLU A 567 -30.95 -3.31 22.46
N THR A 568 -31.84 -3.54 23.44
CA THR A 568 -33.29 -3.46 23.26
C THR A 568 -33.75 -2.04 22.94
N GLU A 569 -33.20 -1.02 23.61
CA GLU A 569 -33.57 0.38 23.39
C GLU A 569 -33.05 0.93 22.06
N VAL A 570 -31.82 0.57 21.66
CA VAL A 570 -31.30 0.87 20.31
C VAL A 570 -32.16 0.19 19.24
N GLN A 571 -32.60 -1.06 19.46
CA GLN A 571 -33.50 -1.75 18.54
C GLN A 571 -34.90 -1.14 18.50
N ARG A 572 -35.40 -0.58 19.62
CA ARG A 572 -36.66 0.18 19.71
C ARG A 572 -36.56 1.47 18.89
N LEU A 573 -35.53 2.27 19.14
CA LEU A 573 -35.27 3.54 18.44
C LEU A 573 -35.04 3.32 16.93
N HIS A 574 -34.37 2.23 16.53
CA HIS A 574 -34.23 1.87 15.10
C HIS A 574 -35.58 1.57 14.43
N ASN A 575 -36.51 0.94 15.15
CA ASN A 575 -37.85 0.63 14.64
C ASN A 575 -38.74 1.88 14.60
N GLU A 576 -38.59 2.80 15.55
CA GLU A 576 -39.23 4.13 15.50
C GLU A 576 -38.67 4.97 14.35
N LEU A 577 -37.35 4.99 14.15
CA LEU A 577 -36.71 5.69 13.03
C LEU A 577 -37.25 5.18 11.69
N LYS A 578 -37.30 3.86 11.48
CA LYS A 578 -37.93 3.24 10.30
C LYS A 578 -39.42 3.55 10.13
N THR A 579 -40.12 3.85 11.22
CA THR A 579 -41.53 4.27 11.15
C THR A 579 -41.60 5.73 10.69
N ARG A 580 -40.76 6.62 11.23
CA ARG A 580 -40.64 8.02 10.78
C ARG A 580 -40.11 8.15 9.35
N GLU A 581 -39.15 7.32 8.92
CA GLU A 581 -38.69 7.23 7.52
C GLU A 581 -39.85 6.89 6.57
N ARG A 582 -40.72 5.94 6.96
CA ARG A 582 -41.91 5.56 6.18
C ARG A 582 -42.97 6.65 6.16
N GLU A 583 -43.20 7.34 7.28
CA GLU A 583 -44.09 8.50 7.35
C GLU A 583 -43.57 9.65 6.47
N VAL A 584 -42.27 9.99 6.54
CA VAL A 584 -41.65 11.00 5.67
C VAL A 584 -41.71 10.58 4.20
N ALA A 585 -41.52 9.29 3.89
CA ALA A 585 -41.67 8.75 2.52
C ALA A 585 -43.13 8.57 2.08
N ALA A 586 -44.12 8.76 2.96
CA ALA A 586 -45.53 8.88 2.63
C ALA A 586 -45.88 10.36 2.40
N LEU A 587 -45.54 11.24 3.35
CA LEU A 587 -45.72 12.69 3.26
C LEU A 587 -45.01 13.31 2.05
N ARG A 588 -43.84 12.79 1.63
CA ARG A 588 -43.20 13.19 0.37
C ARG A 588 -44.03 12.80 -0.86
N ARG A 589 -44.54 11.57 -0.93
CA ARG A 589 -45.42 11.14 -2.04
C ARG A 589 -46.73 11.92 -2.08
N GLU A 590 -47.32 12.21 -0.92
CA GLU A 590 -48.51 13.05 -0.78
C GLU A 590 -48.23 14.49 -1.23
N ALA A 591 -47.04 15.04 -0.93
CA ALA A 591 -46.60 16.34 -1.45
C ALA A 591 -46.34 16.31 -2.98
N ASP A 592 -45.71 15.26 -3.50
CA ASP A 592 -45.43 15.09 -4.93
C ASP A 592 -46.76 14.96 -5.73
N GLU A 593 -47.74 14.21 -5.23
CA GLU A 593 -49.09 14.11 -5.82
C GLU A 593 -49.86 15.44 -5.76
N VAL A 594 -49.75 16.20 -4.66
CA VAL A 594 -50.31 17.56 -4.54
C VAL A 594 -49.62 18.56 -5.46
N GLN A 595 -48.36 18.33 -5.84
CA GLN A 595 -47.64 19.18 -6.78
C GLN A 595 -48.03 18.86 -8.23
N CYS A 596 -48.09 17.58 -8.62
CA CYS A 596 -48.54 17.16 -9.95
C CYS A 596 -50.00 17.52 -10.25
N THR A 597 -50.88 17.53 -9.24
CA THR A 597 -52.31 17.90 -9.43
C THR A 597 -52.57 19.40 -9.58
N LYS A 598 -51.60 20.27 -9.27
CA LYS A 598 -51.74 21.72 -9.45
C LYS A 598 -51.48 22.22 -10.88
N GLU A 599 -50.77 21.45 -11.70
CA GLU A 599 -50.43 21.86 -13.07
C GLU A 599 -51.55 21.57 -14.10
N HIS A 600 -52.64 20.91 -13.69
CA HIS A 600 -53.79 20.58 -14.55
C HIS A 600 -55.12 21.11 -13.99
N GLY A 601 -55.27 22.44 -13.97
CA GLY A 601 -56.52 23.17 -13.76
C GLY A 601 -56.83 24.12 -14.94
N PRO A 602 -58.09 24.41 -15.29
CA PRO A 602 -58.46 24.70 -16.69
C PRO A 602 -58.57 26.19 -17.08
N GLY A 603 -58.25 26.51 -18.33
CA GLY A 603 -58.65 27.78 -18.98
C GLY A 603 -58.08 28.00 -20.40
N GLY A 604 -58.85 28.66 -21.26
CA GLY A 604 -58.42 29.16 -22.58
C GLY A 604 -58.74 28.26 -23.79
N GLY A 605 -59.13 28.85 -24.92
CA GLY A 605 -59.47 28.13 -26.15
C GLY A 605 -59.64 29.04 -27.38
N ALA A 606 -60.37 28.54 -28.38
CA ALA A 606 -60.53 29.05 -29.75
C ALA A 606 -59.33 28.78 -30.72
N GLY A 607 -59.56 28.41 -31.97
CA GLY A 607 -60.83 28.01 -32.61
C GLY A 607 -60.74 27.83 -34.13
N ALA A 608 -61.78 27.21 -34.73
CA ALA A 608 -62.14 27.14 -36.17
C ALA A 608 -61.12 26.49 -37.15
N GLU A 609 -61.48 25.84 -38.27
CA GLU A 609 -62.64 25.08 -38.81
C GLU A 609 -62.25 24.68 -40.28
N PRO A 610 -63.03 23.92 -41.09
CA PRO A 610 -63.72 22.64 -40.88
C PRO A 610 -63.53 21.66 -42.10
N VAL A 611 -64.34 20.57 -42.19
CA VAL A 611 -64.75 19.87 -43.46
C VAL A 611 -63.65 19.09 -44.24
N ASP A 612 -63.82 17.85 -44.74
CA ASP A 612 -64.93 16.88 -44.70
C ASP A 612 -64.44 15.41 -44.81
N GLY A 613 -65.33 14.43 -44.66
CA GLY A 613 -65.09 13.04 -45.12
C GLY A 613 -65.50 11.92 -44.14
N ALA A 614 -66.74 11.43 -44.24
CA ALA A 614 -67.28 10.41 -43.34
C ALA A 614 -66.82 8.96 -43.66
N GLY A 615 -66.53 8.15 -42.63
CA GLY A 615 -66.16 6.73 -42.80
C GLY A 615 -65.92 5.95 -41.48
N THR A 616 -66.97 5.35 -40.93
CA THR A 616 -66.96 4.48 -39.72
C THR A 616 -66.87 2.99 -40.13
N VAL A 617 -66.54 1.97 -39.30
CA VAL A 617 -66.33 1.75 -37.84
C VAL A 617 -65.57 0.38 -37.71
N VAL A 618 -64.72 0.00 -36.74
CA VAL A 618 -64.03 0.66 -35.60
C VAL A 618 -62.98 -0.30 -34.96
N ARG A 619 -62.12 0.22 -34.06
CA ARG A 619 -61.31 -0.45 -33.00
C ARG A 619 -60.00 -1.21 -33.31
N ARG A 620 -58.93 -0.62 -32.73
CA ARG A 620 -57.84 -1.24 -31.92
C ARG A 620 -56.63 -1.90 -32.61
N SER A 621 -55.59 -1.08 -32.78
CA SER A 621 -54.31 -1.10 -32.01
C SER A 621 -53.53 -2.42 -31.82
N ALA A 622 -52.21 -2.45 -31.93
CA ALA A 622 -51.23 -1.50 -32.47
C ALA A 622 -49.89 -2.24 -32.65
N LEU A 623 -49.16 -1.97 -33.73
CA LEU A 623 -47.79 -2.44 -33.92
C LEU A 623 -46.81 -1.26 -33.73
N GLY A 624 -45.57 -1.57 -33.31
CA GLY A 624 -44.52 -0.55 -33.09
C GLY A 624 -43.90 -0.03 -34.39
N GLY A 625 -42.96 0.92 -34.34
CA GLY A 625 -42.41 1.63 -33.17
C GLY A 625 -40.89 1.86 -33.29
N SER A 626 -40.40 3.02 -32.81
CA SER A 626 -38.95 3.32 -32.75
C SER A 626 -38.63 4.49 -31.81
N SER A 627 -37.39 4.52 -31.32
CA SER A 627 -36.56 5.69 -30.95
C SER A 627 -37.04 6.70 -29.88
N SER A 628 -36.15 6.89 -28.88
CA SER A 628 -35.85 8.13 -28.12
C SER A 628 -36.90 8.75 -27.18
N GLY A 629 -36.41 9.33 -26.07
CA GLY A 629 -37.19 10.13 -25.10
C GLY A 629 -36.66 9.95 -23.68
N GLY A 630 -36.06 11.00 -23.10
CA GLY A 630 -35.41 10.94 -21.79
C GLY A 630 -36.38 11.00 -20.60
N ALA A 631 -35.93 10.51 -19.45
CA ALA A 631 -36.62 10.64 -18.15
C ALA A 631 -35.60 10.75 -17.00
N GLY A 632 -34.80 11.82 -17.00
CA GLY A 632 -34.15 12.30 -15.77
C GLY A 632 -35.12 13.23 -15.01
N GLY A 633 -35.04 13.37 -13.69
CA GLY A 633 -34.20 12.62 -12.74
C GLY A 633 -34.30 13.21 -11.33
N CYS A 634 -34.80 12.44 -10.36
CA CYS A 634 -34.91 12.89 -8.97
C CYS A 634 -33.56 12.76 -8.24
N SER A 635 -33.12 13.86 -7.60
CA SER A 635 -31.78 14.00 -7.04
C SER A 635 -31.59 13.29 -5.69
N GLY A 636 -30.88 12.15 -5.69
CA GLY A 636 -30.52 11.42 -4.46
C GLY A 636 -29.11 11.68 -3.90
N VAL A 637 -28.16 12.11 -4.75
CA VAL A 637 -26.72 12.08 -4.43
C VAL A 637 -26.26 13.12 -3.40
N TRP A 638 -26.93 14.28 -3.34
CA TRP A 638 -26.57 15.33 -2.36
C TRP A 638 -27.13 15.10 -0.96
N LEU A 639 -28.23 14.34 -0.82
CA LEU A 639 -28.77 14.02 0.51
C LEU A 639 -27.92 12.95 1.21
N SER A 640 -27.50 11.88 0.53
CA SER A 640 -26.75 10.79 1.18
C SER A 640 -25.42 11.24 1.82
N TYR A 641 -24.75 12.25 1.25
CA TYR A 641 -23.55 12.84 1.84
C TYR A 641 -23.81 13.65 3.11
N LEU A 642 -24.96 14.33 3.18
CA LEU A 642 -25.42 15.07 4.36
C LEU A 642 -25.98 14.13 5.44
N GLU A 643 -26.80 13.15 5.05
CA GLU A 643 -27.35 12.10 5.92
C GLU A 643 -26.23 11.24 6.52
N SER A 644 -25.19 10.91 5.74
CA SER A 644 -23.97 10.25 6.22
C SER A 644 -23.27 11.08 7.30
N LYS A 645 -23.00 12.37 7.04
CA LYS A 645 -22.30 13.23 8.02
C LYS A 645 -23.13 13.55 9.25
N MET A 646 -24.45 13.74 9.11
CA MET A 646 -25.36 13.91 10.25
C MET A 646 -25.46 12.63 11.07
N SER A 647 -25.55 11.47 10.44
CA SER A 647 -25.53 10.17 11.13
C SER A 647 -24.19 9.93 11.84
N LEU A 648 -23.06 10.24 11.20
CA LEU A 648 -21.74 10.12 11.82
C LEU A 648 -21.58 11.07 13.02
N ALA A 649 -22.01 12.33 12.89
CA ALA A 649 -22.00 13.29 14.00
C ALA A 649 -22.92 12.86 15.16
N LEU A 650 -24.12 12.34 14.86
CA LEU A 650 -25.06 11.84 15.85
C LEU A 650 -24.56 10.55 16.53
N ASN A 651 -23.93 9.64 15.76
CA ASN A 651 -23.32 8.41 16.26
C ASN A 651 -22.08 8.70 17.12
N LEU A 652 -21.25 9.69 16.75
CA LEU A 652 -20.13 10.14 17.57
C LEU A 652 -20.63 10.84 18.86
N ALA A 653 -21.71 11.62 18.79
CA ALA A 653 -22.35 12.19 19.97
C ALA A 653 -22.94 11.10 20.89
N LEU A 654 -23.64 10.11 20.33
CA LEU A 654 -24.19 8.96 21.07
C LEU A 654 -23.08 8.09 21.69
N ALA A 655 -22.01 7.79 20.94
CA ALA A 655 -20.84 7.09 21.46
C ALA A 655 -20.15 7.88 22.58
N GLY A 656 -20.01 9.21 22.42
CA GLY A 656 -19.52 10.11 23.44
C GLY A 656 -20.38 10.10 24.71
N MET A 657 -21.72 10.18 24.56
CA MET A 657 -22.65 10.06 25.69
C MET A 657 -22.58 8.70 26.36
N LEU A 658 -22.50 7.60 25.60
CA LEU A 658 -22.34 6.24 26.13
C LEU A 658 -21.03 6.10 26.93
N VAL A 659 -19.91 6.56 26.37
CA VAL A 659 -18.61 6.57 27.06
C VAL A 659 -18.67 7.41 28.33
N LEU A 660 -19.26 8.60 28.29
CA LEU A 660 -19.45 9.45 29.48
C LEU A 660 -20.35 8.76 30.53
N MET A 661 -21.50 8.20 30.14
CA MET A 661 -22.42 7.52 31.06
C MET A 661 -21.86 6.22 31.66
N VAL A 662 -20.98 5.52 30.95
CA VAL A 662 -20.32 4.29 31.42
C VAL A 662 -19.10 4.60 32.30
N LEU A 663 -18.37 5.69 32.03
CA LEU A 663 -17.16 6.06 32.78
C LEU A 663 -17.40 6.96 34.00
N GLN A 664 -18.58 7.55 34.17
CA GLN A 664 -18.93 8.34 35.37
C GLN A 664 -18.81 7.50 36.66
N PRO A 665 -17.87 7.82 37.58
CA PRO A 665 -17.85 7.21 38.90
C PRO A 665 -19.09 7.69 39.69
N LYS A 666 -19.64 6.85 40.58
CA LYS A 666 -20.77 7.22 41.45
C LYS A 666 -20.40 8.32 42.46
N LYS A 667 -20.32 9.58 42.04
CA LYS A 667 -20.40 10.74 42.93
C LYS A 667 -21.81 10.82 43.51
N ARG A 668 -21.94 10.55 44.81
CA ARG A 668 -23.16 10.87 45.58
C ARG A 668 -23.33 12.39 45.64
N HIS A 669 -24.04 12.96 44.67
CA HIS A 669 -24.67 14.27 44.86
C HIS A 669 -26.06 14.05 45.45
N HIS A 670 -26.26 14.52 46.68
CA HIS A 670 -27.59 14.62 47.28
C HIS A 670 -28.34 15.82 46.67
N GLY A 671 -29.66 15.72 46.50
CA GLY A 671 -30.53 16.88 46.24
C GLY A 671 -31.05 17.08 44.80
N LYS A 672 -30.97 16.09 43.91
CA LYS A 672 -31.66 16.09 42.62
C LYS A 672 -32.44 14.79 42.39
N SER A 673 -33.55 14.86 41.64
CA SER A 673 -34.36 13.71 41.27
C SER A 673 -33.80 13.03 40.01
N SER A 674 -34.25 11.81 39.69
CA SER A 674 -33.82 11.15 38.45
C SER A 674 -34.31 11.86 37.18
N LYS A 675 -35.37 12.69 37.29
CA LYS A 675 -35.88 13.57 36.23
C LYS A 675 -34.99 14.80 35.95
N ASP A 676 -33.99 15.06 36.79
CA ASP A 676 -33.01 16.14 36.60
C ASP A 676 -31.65 15.60 36.11
N THR A 677 -31.63 14.38 35.57
CA THR A 677 -30.40 13.60 35.27
C THR A 677 -30.59 12.61 34.12
N GLN A 678 -31.82 12.10 33.92
CA GLN A 678 -32.34 11.75 32.59
C GLN A 678 -32.65 13.01 31.80
#